data_AF-Q8CIM8-F1
#
_entry.id   AF-Q8CIM8-F1
#
_cell.length_a   1.000
_cell.length_b   1.000
_cell.length_c   1.000
_cell.angle_alpha   90.00
_cell.angle_beta   90.00
_cell.angle_gamma   90.00
#
_symmetry.space_group_name_H-M   'P 1'
#
loop_
_entity.id
_entity.type
_entity.pdbx_description
1 polymer ?
#
loop_
_entity_poly.entity_id
_entity_poly.type
_entity_poly.pdbx_seq_one_letter_code
_entity_poly.pdbx_strand_id
1 'polypeptide(L)'
;MAAHLKKRVYEEFTKVVQQQQEEIATKKLRLTKPSKSAALHIDLCKATSPADALQYLLQFARKPVEAESVEGVVRILLEHYYKENDPSVRLKIASLLGLLSKTAGFSPDCIMDDAINILQNEKSHQVLAQLLDTLLAIGSKLPENQATQVRLVDVACKHLTDTSHGVRNKCLQLLGNLGSLEKSVTKDTEGSAARDVQKIIGDHFSDQDPRVRTAAIKAMLQLHERGLKLHQTIYNQACKLLSDDYEQVRSAAVQLIWVVSQLYPESIVPIPSSNEEIRLVDDAFGKICHMVSDGSWVVRVQAAKLLGSMEQVSSHFLEQTLDKKLMSDLRRKRTAHERAKELYSSGEFSSGRKWGDDAPKEEIDTGAVNLIESGACGAFVHGLEDEMYEVRIAAVEALCMLAQSSPSFAEKCLDFLVDMFNDEIEEVRLQSIHTMRKISNNITLREDQLDTVLAVLEDSSRDIREALHELLCCTNVSTKEGIHLALVELLKNLTKYPTDRDSIWKCLKFLGSRHPTLVLPLVPELLSTHPFFDTAEPDMDDPAYIAVLVLIFNAAKTCPTMPALFSDHTLRHYAYLRDSLSHLVPALRLPGRKLVSSTVPSNITPHEDPSQQFLQQSLERVYSVQHLDPQGAQELLEFTIRDLQRLGELQSELAGVADFSATYLQCQLLLIKALQEKLWNVAAPLYLKQSDLASAAAKQIMEETYKMEFMYSGVENKQVVIIQHMRLQAKALQLIVTARTTRGVDPLFGMCEKFLQEVDFFQRCFIADLPHLQDSFVDKLLDLMPRLMASKPVEVIKILQTMLRQSTFLHLPLPEQIHKASATIIEPAGESDNPLRFTSGLVVALDVDATLEHVQDPQNTVKVQVLYPDGQAQMIHPKPADFRNPGPGRHRLLTQVYLSHTAWTEPCQVEVRLLLAYNSGARIPKSPWLEGSEMSPQVETSIEGTIPFSKPVKVYIMPKPARR
;
A
#
# COMPACT_ATOMS: atom_id res chain seq x y z
N MET A 1 -15.65 -11.02 6.50
CA MET A 1 -14.87 -9.77 6.56
C MET A 1 -13.97 -9.56 5.35
N ALA A 2 -13.17 -10.55 4.92
CA ALA A 2 -12.30 -10.44 3.74
C ALA A 2 -13.02 -10.16 2.40
N ALA A 3 -14.25 -10.63 2.21
CA ALA A 3 -15.06 -10.33 1.02
C ALA A 3 -15.66 -8.90 1.01
N HIS A 4 -15.73 -8.25 2.18
CA HIS A 4 -16.28 -6.89 2.31
C HIS A 4 -15.21 -5.81 2.14
N LEU A 5 -13.93 -6.15 2.38
CA LEU A 5 -12.78 -5.27 2.14
C LEU A 5 -12.40 -5.16 0.66
N LYS A 6 -12.56 -6.25 -0.12
CA LYS A 6 -12.26 -6.24 -1.58
C LYS A 6 -13.12 -5.30 -2.42
N LYS A 7 -14.29 -4.89 -1.93
CA LYS A 7 -15.22 -4.04 -2.69
C LYS A 7 -14.99 -2.53 -2.49
N ARG A 8 -14.29 -2.11 -1.42
CA ARG A 8 -13.98 -0.68 -1.20
C ARG A 8 -12.77 -0.19 -1.98
N VAL A 9 -11.83 -1.07 -2.32
CA VAL A 9 -10.58 -0.68 -2.99
C VAL A 9 -10.78 -0.38 -4.50
N TYR A 10 -11.87 -0.84 -5.11
CA TYR A 10 -12.15 -0.60 -6.53
C TYR A 10 -12.90 0.70 -6.86
N GLU A 11 -13.35 1.46 -5.85
CA GLU A 11 -14.10 2.71 -6.06
C GLU A 11 -13.24 3.99 -5.94
N GLU A 12 -11.95 3.89 -5.59
CA GLU A 12 -11.10 5.07 -5.31
C GLU A 12 -10.11 5.48 -6.42
N PHE A 13 -9.99 4.76 -7.54
CA PHE A 13 -8.97 5.06 -8.58
C PHE A 13 -9.52 5.19 -10.01
N THR A 14 -10.53 6.06 -10.23
CA THR A 14 -10.78 6.61 -11.57
C THR A 14 -11.42 8.00 -11.51
N LYS A 15 -10.63 9.01 -11.14
CA LYS A 15 -10.96 10.42 -11.45
C LYS A 15 -10.36 10.77 -12.81
N VAL A 16 -11.10 10.53 -13.88
CA VAL A 16 -10.86 11.21 -15.15
C VAL A 16 -11.70 12.48 -15.14
N VAL A 17 -11.02 13.61 -15.05
CA VAL A 17 -11.61 14.94 -15.23
C VAL A 17 -11.92 15.09 -16.73
N GLN A 18 -13.19 14.92 -17.11
CA GLN A 18 -13.67 15.38 -18.40
C GLN A 18 -14.41 16.70 -18.22
N GLN A 19 -13.94 17.71 -18.96
CA GLN A 19 -14.52 19.04 -19.04
C GLN A 19 -16.00 18.96 -19.41
N GLN A 20 -16.84 19.65 -18.64
CA GLN A 20 -18.25 19.86 -18.93
C GLN A 20 -18.38 20.71 -20.21
N GLN A 21 -18.98 20.12 -21.25
CA GLN A 21 -19.65 20.88 -22.29
C GLN A 21 -21.08 21.17 -21.84
N GLU A 22 -21.43 22.45 -21.78
CA GLU A 22 -22.80 22.94 -21.61
C GLU A 22 -23.68 22.43 -22.76
N GLU A 23 -24.62 21.52 -22.47
CA GLU A 23 -25.75 21.25 -23.36
C GLU A 23 -27.06 21.78 -22.75
N ILE A 24 -27.72 22.57 -23.59
CA ILE A 24 -28.94 23.33 -23.36
C ILE A 24 -30.09 22.42 -22.94
N ALA A 25 -30.77 22.81 -21.85
CA ALA A 25 -31.96 22.16 -21.31
C ALA A 25 -33.10 22.11 -22.35
N THR A 26 -33.21 20.99 -23.07
CA THR A 26 -34.41 20.65 -23.82
C THR A 26 -35.28 19.74 -22.95
N LYS A 27 -36.44 20.27 -22.53
CA LYS A 27 -37.52 19.51 -21.88
C LYS A 27 -37.97 18.36 -22.78
N LYS A 28 -37.38 17.17 -22.62
CA LYS A 28 -37.92 15.92 -23.19
C LYS A 28 -38.86 15.29 -22.18
N LEU A 29 -40.15 15.35 -22.48
CA LEU A 29 -41.17 14.44 -21.95
C LEU A 29 -40.72 13.00 -22.25
N ARG A 30 -40.13 12.32 -21.26
CA ARG A 30 -39.82 10.89 -21.33
C ARG A 30 -41.09 10.10 -21.01
N LEU A 31 -41.75 9.61 -22.06
CA LEU A 31 -42.55 8.38 -21.98
C LEU A 31 -41.56 7.20 -21.88
N THR A 32 -41.00 6.96 -20.69
CA THR A 32 -40.23 5.75 -20.42
C THR A 32 -41.19 4.58 -20.20
N LYS A 33 -41.26 3.69 -21.19
CA LYS A 33 -41.71 2.31 -20.94
C LYS A 33 -40.81 1.75 -19.82
N PRO A 34 -41.36 1.20 -18.73
CA PRO A 34 -40.53 0.68 -17.64
C PRO A 34 -39.65 -0.44 -18.19
N SER A 35 -38.33 -0.30 -18.05
CA SER A 35 -37.40 -1.38 -18.34
C SER A 35 -37.76 -2.54 -17.40
N LYS A 36 -38.19 -3.63 -18.01
CA LYS A 36 -38.82 -4.75 -17.33
C LYS A 36 -37.85 -5.56 -16.45
N SER A 37 -36.53 -5.34 -16.50
CA SER A 37 -35.57 -6.36 -16.02
C SER A 37 -35.43 -6.45 -14.48
N ALA A 38 -35.46 -5.34 -13.73
CA ALA A 38 -35.31 -5.41 -12.27
C ALA A 38 -36.65 -5.45 -11.52
N ALA A 39 -37.68 -4.76 -12.02
CA ALA A 39 -39.03 -4.76 -11.44
C ALA A 39 -39.68 -6.16 -11.47
N LEU A 40 -39.27 -7.04 -12.39
CA LEU A 40 -39.73 -8.42 -12.49
C LEU A 40 -39.25 -9.35 -11.36
N HIS A 41 -38.33 -8.90 -10.51
CA HIS A 41 -37.71 -9.75 -9.48
C HIS A 41 -38.14 -9.47 -8.04
N ILE A 42 -38.94 -8.44 -7.79
CA ILE A 42 -39.55 -8.20 -6.48
C ILE A 42 -41.01 -8.64 -6.58
N ASP A 43 -41.24 -9.96 -6.57
CA ASP A 43 -42.58 -10.52 -6.64
C ASP A 43 -43.21 -10.54 -5.23
N LEU A 44 -43.26 -9.37 -4.58
CA LEU A 44 -43.86 -9.19 -3.25
C LEU A 44 -45.34 -9.57 -3.23
N CYS A 45 -46.00 -9.55 -4.39
CA CYS A 45 -47.38 -10.02 -4.55
C CYS A 45 -47.55 -11.52 -4.25
N LYS A 46 -46.49 -12.33 -4.31
CA LYS A 46 -46.52 -13.75 -3.94
C LYS A 46 -46.33 -14.01 -2.46
N ALA A 47 -45.93 -13.00 -1.68
CA ALA A 47 -45.72 -13.18 -0.26
C ALA A 47 -47.07 -13.44 0.43
N THR A 48 -47.23 -14.64 1.00
CA THR A 48 -48.41 -15.02 1.78
C THR A 48 -48.29 -14.66 3.26
N SER A 49 -47.06 -14.40 3.72
CA SER A 49 -46.76 -14.01 5.09
C SER A 49 -45.70 -12.90 5.14
N PRO A 50 -45.60 -12.15 6.26
CA PRO A 50 -44.54 -11.17 6.45
C PRO A 50 -43.14 -11.78 6.38
N ALA A 51 -42.99 -13.03 6.82
CA ALA A 51 -41.73 -13.77 6.74
C ALA A 51 -41.31 -14.01 5.28
N ASP A 52 -42.27 -14.38 4.41
CA ASP A 52 -42.01 -14.55 2.98
C ASP A 52 -41.61 -13.21 2.35
N ALA A 53 -42.35 -12.14 2.66
CA ALA A 53 -42.05 -10.79 2.17
C ALA A 53 -40.63 -10.36 2.56
N LEU A 54 -40.25 -10.55 3.82
CA LEU A 54 -38.91 -10.24 4.32
C LEU A 54 -37.83 -11.04 3.58
N GLN A 55 -38.08 -12.33 3.30
CA GLN A 55 -37.14 -13.20 2.60
C GLN A 55 -36.92 -12.73 1.15
N TYR A 56 -37.98 -12.32 0.45
CA TYR A 56 -37.89 -11.73 -0.88
C TYR A 56 -37.09 -10.42 -0.85
N LEU A 57 -37.33 -9.54 0.12
CA LEU A 57 -36.58 -8.29 0.27
C LEU A 57 -35.10 -8.52 0.59
N LEU A 58 -34.76 -9.53 1.40
CA LEU A 58 -33.38 -9.91 1.72
C LEU A 58 -32.65 -10.48 0.50
N GLN A 59 -33.34 -11.28 -0.33
CA GLN A 59 -32.78 -11.73 -1.60
C GLN A 59 -32.56 -10.57 -2.57
N PHE A 60 -33.52 -9.64 -2.64
CA PHE A 60 -33.41 -8.46 -3.50
C PHE A 60 -32.23 -7.57 -3.09
N ALA A 61 -32.02 -7.34 -1.79
CA ALA A 61 -30.93 -6.50 -1.27
C ALA A 61 -29.51 -6.93 -1.72
N ARG A 62 -29.35 -8.18 -2.19
CA ARG A 62 -28.06 -8.72 -2.68
C ARG A 62 -27.86 -8.53 -4.19
N LYS A 63 -28.88 -8.10 -4.93
CA LYS A 63 -28.83 -7.91 -6.38
C LYS A 63 -28.44 -6.47 -6.72
N PRO A 64 -27.52 -6.24 -7.68
CA PRO A 64 -27.27 -4.91 -8.21
C PRO A 64 -28.51 -4.40 -8.97
N VAL A 65 -28.75 -3.10 -8.91
CA VAL A 65 -29.87 -2.43 -9.57
C VAL A 65 -29.31 -1.34 -10.47
N GLU A 66 -29.74 -1.34 -11.74
CA GLU A 66 -29.37 -0.31 -12.70
C GLU A 66 -30.14 0.99 -12.44
N ALA A 67 -29.50 2.14 -12.67
CA ALA A 67 -30.06 3.46 -12.40
C ALA A 67 -31.45 3.68 -13.03
N GLU A 68 -31.65 3.19 -14.26
CA GLU A 68 -32.90 3.33 -15.02
C GLU A 68 -34.09 2.58 -14.38
N SER A 69 -33.80 1.56 -13.58
CA SER A 69 -34.82 0.71 -12.96
C SER A 69 -35.21 1.16 -11.55
N VAL A 70 -34.41 2.03 -10.92
CA VAL A 70 -34.55 2.39 -9.50
C VAL A 70 -35.93 2.97 -9.21
N GLU A 71 -36.41 3.90 -10.03
CA GLU A 71 -37.69 4.58 -9.82
C GLU A 71 -38.88 3.59 -9.83
N GLY A 72 -38.86 2.62 -10.76
CA GLY A 72 -39.86 1.57 -10.83
C GLY A 72 -39.84 0.65 -9.60
N VAL A 73 -38.63 0.29 -9.13
CA VAL A 73 -38.44 -0.51 -7.92
C VAL A 73 -38.94 0.23 -6.68
N VAL A 74 -38.59 1.50 -6.53
CA VAL A 74 -39.03 2.34 -5.40
C VAL A 74 -40.54 2.38 -5.33
N ARG A 75 -41.24 2.56 -6.46
CA ARG A 75 -42.71 2.57 -6.49
C ARG A 75 -43.33 1.27 -5.99
N ILE A 76 -42.78 0.11 -6.39
CA ILE A 76 -43.24 -1.21 -5.93
C ILE A 76 -43.03 -1.36 -4.42
N LEU A 77 -41.85 -0.96 -3.93
CA LEU A 77 -41.51 -0.99 -2.52
C LEU A 77 -42.47 -0.12 -1.68
N LEU A 78 -42.76 1.09 -2.14
CA LEU A 78 -43.69 2.01 -1.47
C LEU A 78 -45.13 1.49 -1.48
N GLU A 79 -45.62 0.94 -2.60
CA GLU A 79 -46.96 0.32 -2.67
C GLU A 79 -47.12 -0.83 -1.67
N HIS A 80 -46.09 -1.64 -1.48
CA HIS A 80 -46.11 -2.71 -0.50
C HIS A 80 -46.00 -2.17 0.92
N TYR A 81 -45.18 -1.13 1.15
CA TYR A 81 -45.03 -0.50 2.46
C TYR A 81 -46.37 -0.03 3.05
N TYR A 82 -47.22 0.62 2.25
CA TYR A 82 -48.53 1.13 2.72
C TYR A 82 -49.56 0.03 3.02
N LYS A 83 -49.35 -1.19 2.53
CA LYS A 83 -50.25 -2.34 2.77
C LYS A 83 -49.77 -3.23 3.90
N GLU A 84 -48.51 -3.11 4.28
CA GLU A 84 -47.86 -4.00 5.23
C GLU A 84 -48.05 -3.53 6.67
N ASN A 85 -48.42 -4.45 7.56
CA ASN A 85 -48.60 -4.17 8.99
C ASN A 85 -47.34 -4.54 9.79
N ASP A 86 -46.54 -5.51 9.32
CA ASP A 86 -45.36 -5.97 10.05
C ASP A 86 -44.25 -4.90 10.06
N PRO A 87 -43.77 -4.46 11.25
CA PRO A 87 -42.72 -3.45 11.34
C PRO A 87 -41.39 -3.89 10.75
N SER A 88 -41.07 -5.19 10.79
CA SER A 88 -39.80 -5.75 10.31
C SER A 88 -39.69 -5.65 8.79
N VAL A 89 -40.78 -5.96 8.09
CA VAL A 89 -40.89 -5.82 6.63
C VAL A 89 -40.80 -4.34 6.24
N ARG A 90 -41.58 -3.47 6.91
CA ARG A 90 -41.54 -2.01 6.69
C ARG A 90 -40.15 -1.41 6.94
N LEU A 91 -39.46 -1.85 7.99
CA LEU A 91 -38.08 -1.46 8.27
C LEU A 91 -37.15 -1.85 7.12
N LYS A 92 -37.28 -3.08 6.60
CA LYS A 92 -36.43 -3.55 5.51
C LYS A 92 -36.69 -2.78 4.21
N ILE A 93 -37.94 -2.43 3.93
CA ILE A 93 -38.29 -1.56 2.80
C ILE A 93 -37.64 -0.19 2.97
N ALA A 94 -37.77 0.44 4.14
CA ALA A 94 -37.13 1.74 4.43
C ALA A 94 -35.61 1.69 4.22
N SER A 95 -34.96 0.61 4.68
CA SER A 95 -33.52 0.36 4.45
C SER A 95 -33.18 0.24 2.96
N LEU A 96 -34.01 -0.45 2.17
CA LEU A 96 -33.81 -0.59 0.72
C LEU A 96 -33.95 0.74 -0.02
N LEU A 97 -34.88 1.60 0.39
CA LEU A 97 -34.99 2.96 -0.17
C LEU A 97 -33.68 3.74 0.01
N GLY A 98 -33.05 3.65 1.19
CA GLY A 98 -31.75 4.27 1.47
C GLY A 98 -30.55 3.61 0.77
N LEU A 99 -30.68 2.33 0.39
CA LEU A 99 -29.67 1.66 -0.46
C LEU A 99 -29.79 2.11 -1.91
N LEU A 100 -31.03 2.18 -2.42
CA LEU A 100 -31.33 2.57 -3.79
C LEU A 100 -31.02 4.04 -4.07
N SER A 101 -31.14 4.92 -3.07
CA SER A 101 -30.72 6.32 -3.18
C SER A 101 -29.22 6.50 -3.41
N LYS A 102 -28.40 5.46 -3.17
CA LYS A 102 -26.95 5.47 -3.39
C LYS A 102 -26.54 4.95 -4.78
N THR A 103 -27.49 4.49 -5.61
CA THR A 103 -27.20 3.97 -6.95
C THR A 103 -26.59 5.06 -7.83
N ALA A 104 -25.43 4.77 -8.45
CA ALA A 104 -24.74 5.72 -9.32
C ALA A 104 -25.60 6.13 -10.52
N GLY A 105 -25.70 7.43 -10.81
CA GLY A 105 -26.49 7.97 -11.93
C GLY A 105 -27.98 8.18 -11.64
N PHE A 106 -28.47 7.88 -10.43
CA PHE A 106 -29.85 8.13 -10.03
C PHE A 106 -29.95 9.37 -9.12
N SER A 107 -30.94 10.25 -9.36
CA SER A 107 -31.21 11.38 -8.44
C SER A 107 -32.19 10.97 -7.33
N PRO A 108 -31.79 11.04 -6.06
CA PRO A 108 -32.60 10.57 -4.95
C PRO A 108 -33.71 11.54 -4.50
N ASP A 109 -33.82 12.73 -5.09
CA ASP A 109 -34.83 13.74 -4.73
C ASP A 109 -36.26 13.18 -4.71
N CYS A 110 -36.59 12.32 -5.67
CA CYS A 110 -37.92 11.71 -5.79
C CYS A 110 -38.31 10.81 -4.62
N ILE A 111 -37.33 10.22 -3.90
CA ILE A 111 -37.59 9.34 -2.75
C ILE A 111 -37.83 10.16 -1.48
N MET A 112 -37.32 11.40 -1.43
CA MET A 112 -37.29 12.19 -0.21
C MET A 112 -38.69 12.54 0.29
N ASP A 113 -39.58 13.01 -0.58
CA ASP A 113 -40.94 13.41 -0.20
C ASP A 113 -41.75 12.21 0.33
N ASP A 114 -41.62 11.06 -0.33
CA ASP A 114 -42.25 9.81 0.11
C ASP A 114 -41.72 9.38 1.47
N ALA A 115 -40.40 9.41 1.67
CA ALA A 115 -39.79 9.05 2.94
C ALA A 115 -40.22 9.99 4.09
N ILE A 116 -40.36 11.30 3.84
CA ILE A 116 -40.85 12.26 4.84
C ILE A 116 -42.33 12.03 5.15
N ASN A 117 -43.17 11.75 4.15
CA ASN A 117 -44.59 11.44 4.36
C ASN A 117 -44.78 10.14 5.16
N ILE A 118 -43.97 9.12 4.87
CA ILE A 118 -43.98 7.87 5.62
C ILE A 118 -43.58 8.12 7.08
N LEU A 119 -42.52 8.91 7.30
CA LEU A 119 -42.03 9.25 8.63
C LEU A 119 -43.11 9.88 9.52
N GLN A 120 -43.95 10.76 8.96
CA GLN A 120 -45.02 11.44 9.72
C GLN A 120 -46.13 10.51 10.23
N ASN A 121 -46.34 9.36 9.60
CA ASN A 121 -47.43 8.44 9.90
C ASN A 121 -46.96 7.14 10.59
N GLU A 122 -45.65 6.94 10.70
CA GLU A 122 -45.08 5.72 11.28
C GLU A 122 -45.11 5.74 12.81
N LYS A 123 -45.44 4.60 13.41
CA LYS A 123 -45.55 4.41 14.87
C LYS A 123 -44.38 3.62 15.45
N SER A 124 -43.72 2.78 14.65
CA SER A 124 -42.59 1.98 15.12
C SER A 124 -41.32 2.81 15.21
N HIS A 125 -40.75 2.95 16.42
CA HIS A 125 -39.49 3.67 16.62
C HIS A 125 -38.31 3.09 15.83
N GLN A 126 -38.29 1.76 15.60
CA GLN A 126 -37.23 1.14 14.78
C GLN A 126 -37.35 1.55 13.31
N VAL A 127 -38.59 1.64 12.79
CA VAL A 127 -38.83 2.07 11.41
C VAL A 127 -38.56 3.57 11.26
N LEU A 128 -38.97 4.39 12.24
CA LEU A 128 -38.63 5.82 12.29
C LEU A 128 -37.12 6.06 12.23
N ALA A 129 -36.34 5.35 13.06
CA ALA A 129 -34.88 5.46 13.04
C ALA A 129 -34.28 5.06 11.69
N GLN A 130 -34.79 4.00 11.04
CA GLN A 130 -34.34 3.58 9.72
C GLN A 130 -34.73 4.58 8.62
N LEU A 131 -35.90 5.21 8.70
CA LEU A 131 -36.33 6.25 7.76
C LEU A 131 -35.46 7.51 7.89
N LEU A 132 -35.11 7.91 9.11
CA LEU A 132 -34.15 9.00 9.34
C LEU A 132 -32.76 8.67 8.77
N ASP A 133 -32.31 7.42 8.91
CA ASP A 133 -31.07 6.94 8.28
C ASP A 133 -31.13 6.97 6.75
N THR A 134 -32.28 6.63 6.17
CA THR A 134 -32.55 6.74 4.73
C THR A 134 -32.54 8.20 4.27
N LEU A 135 -33.15 9.10 5.03
CA LEU A 135 -33.11 10.54 4.75
C LEU A 135 -31.68 11.12 4.86
N LEU A 136 -30.87 10.64 5.81
CA LEU A 136 -29.45 10.99 5.90
C LEU A 136 -28.68 10.54 4.67
N ALA A 137 -28.91 9.31 4.19
CA ALA A 137 -28.30 8.79 2.97
C ALA A 137 -28.68 9.61 1.72
N ILE A 138 -29.92 10.09 1.64
CA ILE A 138 -30.39 10.97 0.56
C ILE A 138 -29.72 12.34 0.67
N GLY A 139 -29.76 12.98 1.84
CA GLY A 139 -29.21 14.32 2.05
C GLY A 139 -27.70 14.40 1.80
N SER A 140 -26.95 13.36 2.16
CA SER A 140 -25.50 13.30 1.90
C SER A 140 -25.12 13.11 0.43
N LYS A 141 -26.06 12.71 -0.44
CA LYS A 141 -25.88 12.66 -1.89
C LYS A 141 -26.24 13.98 -2.59
N LEU A 142 -26.88 14.91 -1.89
CA LEU A 142 -27.34 16.19 -2.41
C LEU A 142 -26.72 17.37 -1.65
N PRO A 143 -25.37 17.49 -1.58
CA PRO A 143 -24.71 18.52 -0.79
C PRO A 143 -24.96 19.95 -1.30
N GLU A 144 -25.27 20.13 -2.58
CA GLU A 144 -25.52 21.46 -3.18
C GLU A 144 -26.95 21.96 -2.98
N ASN A 145 -27.88 21.09 -2.56
CA ASN A 145 -29.29 21.47 -2.40
C ASN A 145 -29.59 21.98 -0.98
N GLN A 146 -29.35 23.28 -0.78
CA GLN A 146 -29.56 23.96 0.49
C GLN A 146 -31.01 23.86 1.00
N ALA A 147 -32.00 23.91 0.11
CA ALA A 147 -33.42 23.78 0.48
C ALA A 147 -33.73 22.38 1.05
N THR A 148 -33.16 21.33 0.44
CA THR A 148 -33.25 19.96 0.94
C THR A 148 -32.60 19.82 2.32
N GLN A 149 -31.42 20.39 2.52
CA GLN A 149 -30.74 20.36 3.83
C GLN A 149 -31.59 21.03 4.92
N VAL A 150 -32.13 22.23 4.66
CA VAL A 150 -33.00 22.95 5.61
C VAL A 150 -34.23 22.11 5.97
N ARG A 151 -34.89 21.49 4.98
CA ARG A 151 -36.03 20.59 5.23
C ARG A 151 -35.66 19.40 6.10
N LEU A 152 -34.54 18.74 5.81
CA LEU A 152 -34.09 17.56 6.56
C LEU A 152 -33.69 17.92 7.99
N VAL A 153 -33.08 19.09 8.19
CA VAL A 153 -32.78 19.65 9.51
C VAL A 153 -34.07 19.90 10.31
N ASP A 154 -35.09 20.49 9.69
CA ASP A 154 -36.39 20.70 10.33
C ASP A 154 -37.07 19.38 10.71
N VAL A 155 -36.99 18.37 9.84
CA VAL A 155 -37.51 17.01 10.12
C VAL A 155 -36.79 16.39 11.31
N ALA A 156 -35.46 16.46 11.36
CA ALA A 156 -34.67 15.96 12.48
C ALA A 156 -35.03 16.67 13.79
N CYS A 157 -35.19 18.00 13.77
CA CYS A 157 -35.59 18.77 14.93
C CYS A 157 -36.96 18.37 15.49
N LYS A 158 -37.92 18.04 14.63
CA LYS A 158 -39.26 17.60 15.06
C LYS A 158 -39.25 16.25 15.79
N HIS A 159 -38.30 15.38 15.49
CA HIS A 159 -38.23 14.02 16.04
C HIS A 159 -37.19 13.87 17.17
N LEU A 160 -36.48 14.95 17.53
CA LEU A 160 -35.53 14.93 18.65
C LEU A 160 -36.19 14.67 20.01
N THR A 161 -37.48 14.95 20.16
CA THR A 161 -38.24 14.72 21.41
C THR A 161 -38.80 13.29 21.51
N ASP A 162 -38.49 12.41 20.55
CA ASP A 162 -38.96 11.02 20.57
C ASP A 162 -38.44 10.25 21.79
N THR A 163 -39.27 9.36 22.33
CA THR A 163 -38.94 8.56 23.52
C THR A 163 -37.81 7.57 23.27
N SER A 164 -37.63 7.11 22.03
CA SER A 164 -36.58 6.18 21.64
C SER A 164 -35.24 6.87 21.40
N HIS A 165 -34.21 6.44 22.13
CA HIS A 165 -32.82 6.85 21.90
C HIS A 165 -32.37 6.60 20.46
N GLY A 166 -32.86 5.53 19.80
CA GLY A 166 -32.50 5.21 18.43
C GLY A 166 -32.94 6.28 17.42
N VAL A 167 -34.11 6.87 17.64
CA VAL A 167 -34.63 7.98 16.82
C VAL A 167 -33.82 9.25 17.08
N ARG A 168 -33.63 9.62 18.37
CA ARG A 168 -32.82 10.79 18.75
C ARG A 168 -31.40 10.73 18.20
N ASN A 169 -30.75 9.57 18.26
CA ASN A 169 -29.41 9.33 17.69
C ASN A 169 -29.36 9.65 16.20
N LYS A 170 -30.37 9.21 15.43
CA LYS A 170 -30.44 9.45 13.99
C LYS A 170 -30.75 10.89 13.66
N CYS A 171 -31.58 11.57 14.45
CA CYS A 171 -31.76 13.01 14.33
C CYS A 171 -30.46 13.78 14.57
N LEU A 172 -29.69 13.43 15.60
CA LEU A 172 -28.39 14.07 15.87
C LEU A 172 -27.38 13.81 14.75
N GLN A 173 -27.32 12.60 14.19
CA GLN A 173 -26.51 12.32 13.01
C GLN A 173 -26.92 13.18 11.81
N LEU A 174 -28.22 13.33 11.54
CA LEU A 174 -28.74 14.24 10.51
C LEU A 174 -28.29 15.68 10.73
N LEU A 175 -28.44 16.21 11.95
CA LEU A 175 -28.04 17.56 12.29
C LEU A 175 -26.53 17.78 12.11
N GLY A 176 -25.70 16.82 12.53
CA GLY A 176 -24.25 16.90 12.36
C GLY A 176 -23.83 16.93 10.88
N ASN A 177 -24.46 16.10 10.04
CA ASN A 177 -24.10 15.98 8.63
C ASN A 177 -24.72 17.04 7.71
N LEU A 178 -25.87 17.61 8.08
CA LEU A 178 -26.65 18.51 7.20
C LEU A 178 -26.93 19.89 7.80
N GLY A 179 -26.58 20.14 9.07
CA GLY A 179 -26.76 21.44 9.72
C GLY A 179 -26.05 22.58 8.96
N SER A 180 -26.62 23.77 8.99
CA SER A 180 -26.08 24.96 8.31
C SER A 180 -24.68 25.32 8.81
N LEU A 181 -23.78 25.68 7.88
CA LEU A 181 -22.41 26.12 8.18
C LEU A 181 -22.30 27.65 8.37
N GLU A 182 -23.25 28.42 7.83
CA GLU A 182 -23.25 29.87 7.97
C GLU A 182 -24.15 30.32 9.13
N LYS A 183 -23.62 31.21 9.98
CA LYS A 183 -24.45 32.05 10.83
C LYS A 183 -25.17 33.02 9.89
N SER A 184 -26.51 32.94 9.80
CA SER A 184 -27.28 33.96 9.08
C SER A 184 -27.04 35.32 9.74
N VAL A 185 -26.09 36.09 9.20
CA VAL A 185 -25.87 37.50 9.54
C VAL A 185 -26.61 38.39 8.53
N THR A 186 -27.28 37.84 7.53
CA THR A 186 -28.19 38.60 6.68
C THR A 186 -29.54 38.77 7.39
N LYS A 187 -29.70 39.96 7.98
CA LYS A 187 -30.94 40.45 8.62
C LYS A 187 -32.11 40.68 7.66
N ASP A 188 -31.99 40.35 6.36
CA ASP A 188 -32.91 40.84 5.33
C ASP A 188 -33.77 39.76 4.66
N THR A 189 -34.12 38.69 5.36
CA THR A 189 -35.20 37.81 4.89
C THR A 189 -36.06 37.34 6.06
N GLU A 190 -37.12 38.11 6.32
CA GLU A 190 -38.25 37.71 7.16
C GLU A 190 -38.86 36.42 6.58
N GLY A 191 -38.44 35.25 7.09
CA GLY A 191 -38.98 33.99 6.59
C GLY A 191 -38.56 32.72 7.33
N SER A 192 -37.30 32.59 7.74
CA SER A 192 -36.89 31.45 8.59
C SER A 192 -35.51 31.74 9.19
N ALA A 193 -35.46 32.17 10.46
CA ALA A 193 -34.19 32.28 11.17
C ALA A 193 -33.56 30.88 11.23
N ALA A 194 -32.40 30.71 10.59
CA ALA A 194 -31.69 29.44 10.57
C ALA A 194 -31.49 28.97 12.02
N ARG A 195 -32.07 27.79 12.35
CA ARG A 195 -32.01 27.24 13.72
C ARG A 195 -30.56 27.14 14.16
N ASP A 196 -30.27 27.55 15.39
CA ASP A 196 -28.93 27.38 15.98
C ASP A 196 -28.67 25.90 16.29
N VAL A 197 -28.14 25.19 15.29
CA VAL A 197 -27.86 23.74 15.36
C VAL A 197 -26.86 23.41 16.47
N GLN A 198 -25.91 24.29 16.78
CA GLN A 198 -24.96 24.04 17.87
C GLN A 198 -25.69 24.02 19.20
N LYS A 199 -26.59 24.98 19.44
CA LYS A 199 -27.39 25.00 20.66
C LYS A 199 -28.26 23.75 20.80
N ILE A 200 -28.98 23.37 19.73
CA ILE A 200 -29.87 22.19 19.74
C ILE A 200 -29.07 20.91 20.05
N ILE A 201 -27.90 20.72 19.44
CA ILE A 201 -27.04 19.56 19.71
C ILE A 201 -26.49 19.64 21.15
N GLY A 202 -26.04 20.81 21.58
CA GLY A 202 -25.49 21.03 22.93
C GLY A 202 -26.48 20.73 24.06
N ASP A 203 -27.77 21.03 23.87
CA ASP A 203 -28.82 20.69 24.84
C ASP A 203 -28.90 19.17 25.11
N HIS A 204 -28.54 18.34 24.13
CA HIS A 204 -28.54 16.88 24.23
C HIS A 204 -27.26 16.29 24.84
N PHE A 205 -26.28 17.12 25.22
CA PHE A 205 -25.15 16.64 26.04
C PHE A 205 -25.57 16.19 27.43
N SER A 206 -26.75 16.61 27.89
CA SER A 206 -27.33 16.22 29.19
C SER A 206 -28.49 15.22 29.06
N ASP A 207 -28.63 14.54 27.92
CA ASP A 207 -29.66 13.50 27.72
C ASP A 207 -29.50 12.37 28.75
N GLN A 208 -30.63 11.77 29.13
CA GLN A 208 -30.64 10.65 30.08
C GLN A 208 -29.93 9.41 29.51
N ASP A 209 -29.98 9.20 28.20
CA ASP A 209 -29.38 8.04 27.56
C ASP A 209 -27.95 8.35 27.10
N PRO A 210 -26.92 7.62 27.59
CA PRO A 210 -25.53 7.89 27.24
C PRO A 210 -25.22 7.71 25.74
N ARG A 211 -26.02 6.91 25.02
CA ARG A 211 -25.87 6.74 23.57
C ARG A 211 -26.26 8.02 22.83
N VAL A 212 -27.25 8.75 23.35
CA VAL A 212 -27.69 10.04 22.81
C VAL A 212 -26.67 11.12 23.13
N ARG A 213 -26.13 11.14 24.35
CA ARG A 213 -25.00 12.04 24.70
C ARG A 213 -23.81 11.82 23.75
N THR A 214 -23.42 10.57 23.52
CA THR A 214 -22.36 10.20 22.57
C THR A 214 -22.68 10.70 21.15
N ALA A 215 -23.91 10.47 20.67
CA ALA A 215 -24.34 10.90 19.33
C ALA A 215 -24.35 12.42 19.19
N ALA A 216 -24.69 13.15 20.26
CA ALA A 216 -24.68 14.61 20.28
C ALA A 216 -23.24 15.14 20.15
N ILE A 217 -22.29 14.60 20.92
CA ILE A 217 -20.88 15.01 20.82
C ILE A 217 -20.33 14.72 19.42
N LYS A 218 -20.59 13.53 18.87
CA LYS A 218 -20.19 13.17 17.50
C LYS A 218 -20.82 14.08 16.45
N ALA A 219 -22.08 14.48 16.63
CA ALA A 219 -22.73 15.45 15.74
C ALA A 219 -22.06 16.83 15.80
N MET A 220 -21.67 17.29 17.00
CA MET A 220 -20.93 18.53 17.16
C MET A 220 -19.55 18.47 16.47
N LEU A 221 -18.83 17.36 16.63
CA LEU A 221 -17.56 17.12 15.93
C LEU A 221 -17.73 17.08 14.41
N GLN A 222 -18.80 16.44 13.91
CA GLN A 222 -19.10 16.41 12.49
C GLN A 222 -19.37 17.80 11.90
N LEU A 223 -20.02 18.69 12.66
CA LEU A 223 -20.18 20.10 12.25
C LEU A 223 -18.82 20.80 12.11
N HIS A 224 -17.91 20.57 13.07
CA HIS A 224 -16.56 21.12 13.01
C HIS A 224 -15.77 20.62 11.80
N GLU A 225 -15.79 19.31 11.53
CA GLU A 225 -15.12 18.71 10.36
C GLU A 225 -15.64 19.28 9.04
N ARG A 226 -16.92 19.70 9.00
CA ARG A 226 -17.52 20.37 7.84
C ARG A 226 -17.17 21.86 7.75
N GLY A 227 -16.35 22.39 8.65
CA GLY A 227 -15.86 23.77 8.65
C GLY A 227 -16.58 24.73 9.58
N LEU A 228 -17.55 24.27 10.39
CA LEU A 228 -18.23 25.15 11.35
C LEU A 228 -17.30 25.47 12.54
N LYS A 229 -17.12 26.76 12.85
CA LYS A 229 -16.43 27.17 14.08
C LYS A 229 -17.33 26.96 15.30
N LEU A 230 -16.95 26.03 16.17
CA LEU A 230 -17.67 25.72 17.41
C LEU A 230 -17.60 26.88 18.40
N HIS A 231 -18.67 27.14 19.16
CA HIS A 231 -18.67 28.17 20.20
C HIS A 231 -17.78 27.76 21.38
N GLN A 232 -17.00 28.70 21.91
CA GLN A 232 -16.16 28.46 23.08
C GLN A 232 -16.94 27.98 24.32
N THR A 233 -18.21 28.36 24.46
CA THR A 233 -19.08 27.94 25.58
C THR A 233 -19.26 26.42 25.66
N ILE A 234 -19.04 25.70 24.56
CA ILE A 234 -19.05 24.24 24.49
C ILE A 234 -17.94 23.63 25.36
N TYR A 235 -16.81 24.32 25.55
CA TYR A 235 -15.69 23.84 26.35
C TYR A 235 -16.11 23.41 27.77
N ASN A 236 -16.88 24.26 28.45
CA ASN A 236 -17.35 23.99 29.82
C ASN A 236 -18.33 22.82 29.88
N GLN A 237 -19.12 22.62 28.82
CA GLN A 237 -20.02 21.47 28.72
C GLN A 237 -19.22 20.18 28.49
N ALA A 238 -18.24 20.23 27.59
CA ALA A 238 -17.37 19.10 27.30
C ALA A 238 -16.53 18.68 28.53
N CYS A 239 -16.04 19.64 29.33
CA CYS A 239 -15.34 19.35 30.59
C CYS A 239 -16.18 18.52 31.57
N LYS A 240 -17.50 18.79 31.67
CA LYS A 240 -18.39 18.02 32.55
C LYS A 240 -18.56 16.56 32.08
N LEU A 241 -18.47 16.34 30.77
CA LEU A 241 -18.62 15.01 30.15
C LEU A 241 -17.39 14.13 30.32
N LEU A 242 -16.26 14.66 30.81
CA LEU A 242 -15.10 13.84 31.17
C LEU A 242 -15.37 12.91 32.35
N SER A 243 -16.32 13.23 33.22
CA SER A 243 -16.70 12.42 34.38
C SER A 243 -17.95 11.58 34.13
N ASP A 244 -18.33 11.37 32.87
CA ASP A 244 -19.52 10.63 32.48
C ASP A 244 -19.38 9.13 32.82
N ASP A 245 -20.49 8.48 33.17
CA ASP A 245 -20.53 7.07 33.53
C ASP A 245 -20.25 6.15 32.33
N TYR A 246 -20.37 6.64 31.10
CA TYR A 246 -20.20 5.85 29.88
C TYR A 246 -18.90 6.19 29.13
N GLU A 247 -18.09 5.16 28.87
CA GLU A 247 -16.76 5.33 28.25
C GLU A 247 -16.79 6.00 26.87
N GLN A 248 -17.79 5.72 26.02
CA GLN A 248 -17.87 6.34 24.69
C GLN A 248 -18.20 7.83 24.77
N VAL A 249 -18.90 8.27 25.83
CA VAL A 249 -19.13 9.71 26.09
C VAL A 249 -17.80 10.35 26.48
N ARG A 250 -17.07 9.77 27.44
CA ARG A 250 -15.76 10.29 27.87
C ARG A 250 -14.76 10.37 26.71
N SER A 251 -14.67 9.31 25.90
CA SER A 251 -13.80 9.27 24.70
C SER A 251 -14.14 10.37 23.70
N ALA A 252 -15.43 10.59 23.41
CA ALA A 252 -15.86 11.66 22.51
C ALA A 252 -15.67 13.06 23.13
N ALA A 253 -15.86 13.19 24.44
CA ALA A 253 -15.65 14.44 25.17
C ALA A 253 -14.18 14.88 25.14
N VAL A 254 -13.23 13.94 25.28
CA VAL A 254 -11.79 14.17 25.13
C VAL A 254 -11.48 14.76 23.75
N GLN A 255 -12.07 14.22 22.68
CA GLN A 255 -11.93 14.78 21.33
C GLN A 255 -12.54 16.18 21.19
N LEU A 256 -13.71 16.41 21.79
CA LEU A 256 -14.37 17.72 21.73
C LEU A 256 -13.58 18.81 22.49
N ILE A 257 -13.01 18.48 23.65
CA ILE A 257 -12.12 19.37 24.41
C ILE A 257 -10.91 19.75 23.57
N TRP A 258 -10.27 18.77 22.93
CA TRP A 258 -9.14 19.01 22.04
C TRP A 258 -9.51 19.95 20.86
N VAL A 259 -10.64 19.71 20.18
CA VAL A 259 -11.09 20.59 19.08
C VAL A 259 -11.25 22.02 19.58
N VAL A 260 -11.98 22.22 20.69
CA VAL A 260 -12.25 23.57 21.19
C VAL A 260 -10.96 24.25 21.67
N SER A 261 -9.99 23.49 22.19
CA SER A 261 -8.70 24.04 22.60
C SER A 261 -7.83 24.51 21.44
N GLN A 262 -7.89 23.82 20.30
CA GLN A 262 -7.20 24.25 19.09
C GLN A 262 -7.86 25.49 18.44
N LEU A 263 -9.17 25.65 18.61
CA LEU A 263 -9.90 26.82 18.08
C LEU A 263 -9.68 28.11 18.90
N TYR A 264 -9.38 27.98 20.19
CA TYR A 264 -9.28 29.10 21.14
C TYR A 264 -8.08 28.95 22.11
N PRO A 265 -6.85 28.73 21.61
CA PRO A 265 -5.73 28.34 22.47
C PRO A 265 -5.38 29.39 23.53
N GLU A 266 -5.41 30.68 23.15
CA GLU A 266 -5.05 31.81 24.01
C GLU A 266 -6.21 32.34 24.86
N SER A 267 -7.40 31.73 24.80
CA SER A 267 -8.50 32.18 25.64
C SER A 267 -8.22 31.84 27.10
N ILE A 268 -8.55 32.75 28.01
CA ILE A 268 -8.33 32.56 29.44
C ILE A 268 -9.57 31.95 30.08
N VAL A 269 -9.38 30.88 30.87
CA VAL A 269 -10.44 30.19 31.59
C VAL A 269 -10.10 30.10 33.09
N PRO A 270 -11.10 30.23 33.98
CA PRO A 270 -10.90 30.09 35.41
C PRO A 270 -10.72 28.63 35.80
N ILE A 271 -9.82 28.35 36.75
CA ILE A 271 -9.64 27.02 37.31
C ILE A 271 -10.68 26.81 38.42
N PRO A 272 -11.52 25.75 38.39
CA PRO A 272 -12.63 25.59 39.35
C PRO A 272 -12.20 25.51 40.83
N SER A 273 -10.97 25.07 41.09
CA SER A 273 -10.41 24.81 42.42
C SER A 273 -9.44 25.88 42.91
N SER A 274 -9.22 26.96 42.16
CA SER A 274 -8.33 28.07 42.56
C SER A 274 -8.87 29.43 42.08
N ASN A 275 -8.30 30.52 42.58
CA ASN A 275 -8.55 31.87 42.04
C ASN A 275 -7.63 32.19 40.85
N GLU A 276 -7.04 31.17 40.23
CA GLU A 276 -6.11 31.35 39.12
C GLU A 276 -6.81 31.20 37.78
N GLU A 277 -6.19 31.84 36.79
CA GLU A 277 -6.62 31.86 35.40
C GLU A 277 -5.52 31.22 34.55
N ILE A 278 -5.92 30.42 33.57
CA ILE A 278 -5.01 29.66 32.72
C ILE A 278 -5.46 29.74 31.26
N ARG A 279 -4.50 29.58 30.33
CA ARG A 279 -4.82 29.46 28.91
C ARG A 279 -5.62 28.18 28.67
N LEU A 280 -6.63 28.27 27.82
CA LEU A 280 -7.56 27.18 27.54
C LEU A 280 -6.83 25.97 26.94
N VAL A 281 -5.81 26.17 26.10
CA VAL A 281 -4.98 25.06 25.61
C VAL A 281 -4.25 24.31 26.72
N ASP A 282 -3.74 25.02 27.73
CA ASP A 282 -3.00 24.42 28.85
C ASP A 282 -3.96 23.69 29.82
N ASP A 283 -5.12 24.27 30.11
CA ASP A 283 -6.19 23.63 30.89
C ASP A 283 -6.74 22.37 30.19
N ALA A 284 -6.98 22.47 28.88
CA ALA A 284 -7.38 21.32 28.07
C ALA A 284 -6.33 20.22 28.06
N PHE A 285 -5.05 20.60 27.94
CA PHE A 285 -3.94 19.64 27.97
C PHE A 285 -3.89 18.90 29.30
N GLY A 286 -3.97 19.61 30.43
CA GLY A 286 -4.00 18.99 31.77
C GLY A 286 -5.18 18.04 31.95
N LYS A 287 -6.37 18.41 31.46
CA LYS A 287 -7.55 17.54 31.48
C LYS A 287 -7.38 16.31 30.60
N ILE A 288 -6.86 16.44 29.39
CA ILE A 288 -6.63 15.29 28.50
C ILE A 288 -5.55 14.37 29.09
N CYS A 289 -4.50 14.93 29.70
CA CYS A 289 -3.49 14.16 30.42
C CYS A 289 -4.10 13.32 31.55
N HIS A 290 -5.04 13.89 32.32
CA HIS A 290 -5.76 13.13 33.34
C HIS A 290 -6.53 11.93 32.75
N MET A 291 -7.07 12.07 31.54
CA MET A 291 -7.79 10.99 30.84
C MET A 291 -6.88 9.88 30.31
N VAL A 292 -5.55 10.05 30.34
CA VAL A 292 -4.61 8.94 30.09
C VAL A 292 -4.65 7.91 31.21
N SER A 293 -5.17 8.27 32.40
CA SER A 293 -5.41 7.35 33.53
C SER A 293 -6.87 6.94 33.68
N ASP A 294 -7.69 7.05 32.62
CA ASP A 294 -9.09 6.62 32.63
C ASP A 294 -9.22 5.10 32.82
N GLY A 295 -10.31 4.65 33.46
CA GLY A 295 -10.57 3.22 33.66
C GLY A 295 -10.87 2.43 32.37
N SER A 296 -11.13 3.10 31.24
CA SER A 296 -11.29 2.46 29.93
C SER A 296 -10.07 2.72 29.05
N TRP A 297 -9.44 1.64 28.58
CA TRP A 297 -8.31 1.72 27.66
C TRP A 297 -8.64 2.46 26.36
N VAL A 298 -9.90 2.42 25.89
CA VAL A 298 -10.35 3.15 24.69
C VAL A 298 -10.24 4.66 24.89
N VAL A 299 -10.56 5.14 26.09
CA VAL A 299 -10.42 6.55 26.46
C VAL A 299 -8.94 6.91 26.59
N ARG A 300 -8.13 6.05 27.23
CA ARG A 300 -6.68 6.26 27.36
C ARG A 300 -5.97 6.38 26.00
N VAL A 301 -6.27 5.48 25.06
CA VAL A 301 -5.74 5.54 23.67
C VAL A 301 -6.14 6.85 23.00
N GLN A 302 -7.42 7.25 23.12
CA GLN A 302 -7.90 8.48 22.50
C GLN A 302 -7.21 9.71 23.12
N ALA A 303 -7.06 9.76 24.43
CA ALA A 303 -6.36 10.83 25.14
C ALA A 303 -4.90 10.92 24.69
N ALA A 304 -4.17 9.80 24.73
CA ALA A 304 -2.76 9.73 24.32
C ALA A 304 -2.57 10.21 22.87
N LYS A 305 -3.37 9.74 21.91
CA LYS A 305 -3.29 10.17 20.50
C LYS A 305 -3.46 11.68 20.34
N LEU A 306 -4.41 12.29 21.04
CA LEU A 306 -4.69 13.71 20.90
C LEU A 306 -3.61 14.59 21.52
N LEU A 307 -3.01 14.17 22.65
CA LEU A 307 -1.92 14.92 23.31
C LEU A 307 -0.79 15.23 22.33
N GLY A 308 -0.43 14.29 21.45
CA GLY A 308 0.65 14.47 20.49
C GLY A 308 0.47 15.63 19.52
N SER A 309 -0.79 16.05 19.28
CA SER A 309 -1.12 17.16 18.37
C SER A 309 -1.25 18.52 19.07
N MET A 310 -1.02 18.59 20.38
CA MET A 310 -1.18 19.81 21.18
C MET A 310 0.11 20.64 21.26
N GLU A 311 0.66 21.03 20.11
CA GLU A 311 1.97 21.70 19.99
C GLU A 311 2.04 23.10 20.64
N GLN A 312 0.90 23.75 20.87
CA GLN A 312 0.81 25.10 21.46
C GLN A 312 0.84 25.13 23.00
N VAL A 313 0.91 23.96 23.64
CA VAL A 313 0.96 23.84 25.10
C VAL A 313 2.26 24.46 25.64
N SER A 314 2.20 25.05 26.84
CA SER A 314 3.39 25.56 27.52
C SER A 314 4.40 24.43 27.80
N SER A 315 5.69 24.71 27.59
CA SER A 315 6.79 23.76 27.88
C SER A 315 6.74 23.20 29.31
N HIS A 316 6.26 23.99 30.28
CA HIS A 316 6.14 23.56 31.66
C HIS A 316 5.17 22.36 31.83
N PHE A 317 3.95 22.46 31.27
CA PHE A 317 2.98 21.37 31.30
C PHE A 317 3.46 20.15 30.51
N LEU A 318 4.10 20.40 29.37
CA LEU A 318 4.66 19.34 28.56
C LEU A 318 5.73 18.56 29.34
N GLU A 319 6.65 19.23 30.02
CA GLU A 319 7.69 18.57 30.82
C GLU A 319 7.15 17.81 32.02
N GLN A 320 6.06 18.29 32.64
CA GLN A 320 5.40 17.60 33.75
C GLN A 320 4.90 16.21 33.37
N THR A 321 4.53 15.99 32.10
CA THR A 321 4.08 14.66 31.63
C THR A 321 5.13 13.55 31.77
N LEU A 322 6.41 13.93 31.90
CA LEU A 322 7.54 13.03 32.12
C LEU A 322 7.95 12.92 33.60
N ASP A 323 7.31 13.66 34.51
CA ASP A 323 7.67 13.63 35.92
C ASP A 323 7.19 12.33 36.61
N LYS A 324 8.11 11.61 37.25
CA LYS A 324 7.80 10.35 37.96
C LYS A 324 7.34 10.55 39.41
N LYS A 325 7.36 11.76 39.97
CA LYS A 325 7.09 12.03 41.40
C LYS A 325 5.74 11.49 41.89
N LEU A 326 4.70 11.52 41.08
CA LEU A 326 3.37 10.99 41.47
C LEU A 326 3.37 9.47 41.62
N MET A 327 4.19 8.75 40.86
CA MET A 327 4.27 7.29 40.88
C MET A 327 5.05 6.74 42.08
N SER A 328 5.71 7.63 42.83
CA SER A 328 6.55 7.30 43.97
C SER A 328 6.06 7.96 45.26
N ASP A 329 4.74 8.08 45.44
CA ASP A 329 4.11 8.70 46.63
C ASP A 329 4.67 10.10 46.95
N LEU A 330 4.90 10.92 45.90
CA LEU A 330 5.53 12.26 46.01
C LEU A 330 6.96 12.24 46.57
N ARG A 331 7.65 11.09 46.52
CA ARG A 331 9.06 10.96 46.89
C ARG A 331 9.91 10.92 45.63
N ARG A 332 10.93 11.77 45.52
CA ARG A 332 11.79 11.75 44.34
C ARG A 332 12.62 10.46 44.33
N LYS A 333 12.37 9.56 43.37
CA LYS A 333 13.23 8.40 43.10
C LYS A 333 14.02 8.66 41.84
N ARG A 334 15.35 8.67 41.96
CA ARG A 334 16.24 8.85 40.80
C ARG A 334 16.06 7.68 39.84
N THR A 335 15.89 7.96 38.55
CA THR A 335 15.78 6.90 37.53
C THR A 335 17.13 6.21 37.32
N ALA A 336 17.13 5.02 36.70
CA ALA A 336 18.38 4.36 36.30
C ALA A 336 19.20 5.27 35.36
N HIS A 337 18.54 5.90 34.39
CA HIS A 337 19.14 6.86 33.47
C HIS A 337 19.67 8.12 34.15
N GLU A 338 18.95 8.70 35.13
CA GLU A 338 19.45 9.86 35.86
C GLU A 338 20.75 9.53 36.62
N ARG A 339 20.83 8.32 37.20
CA ARG A 339 22.05 7.85 37.87
C ARG A 339 23.17 7.58 36.88
N ALA A 340 22.88 6.92 35.75
CA ALA A 340 23.85 6.67 34.70
C ALA A 340 24.38 7.98 34.10
N LYS A 341 23.51 8.95 33.87
CA LYS A 341 23.86 10.30 33.40
C LYS A 341 24.74 11.04 34.40
N GLU A 342 24.48 10.94 35.71
CA GLU A 342 25.31 11.57 36.74
C GLU A 342 26.69 10.88 36.84
N LEU A 343 26.75 9.55 36.74
CA LEU A 343 28.01 8.79 36.64
C LEU A 343 28.81 9.20 35.41
N TYR A 344 28.15 9.28 34.25
CA TYR A 344 28.77 9.74 33.00
C TYR A 344 29.29 11.18 33.11
N SER A 345 28.48 12.09 33.66
CA SER A 345 28.85 13.52 33.79
C SER A 345 29.95 13.75 34.82
N SER A 346 30.03 12.91 35.86
CA SER A 346 31.06 13.00 36.91
C SER A 346 32.37 12.32 36.53
N GLY A 347 32.36 11.42 35.53
CA GLY A 347 33.53 10.62 35.15
C GLY A 347 33.95 9.60 36.22
N GLU A 348 33.13 9.38 37.25
CA GLU A 348 33.41 8.41 38.32
C GLU A 348 32.86 7.02 37.96
N PHE A 349 33.72 6.00 38.00
CA PHE A 349 33.32 4.61 37.76
C PHE A 349 32.47 4.09 38.94
N SER A 350 31.33 3.47 38.66
CA SER A 350 30.46 2.89 39.70
C SER A 350 31.19 1.79 40.47
N SER A 351 31.50 2.04 41.74
CA SER A 351 32.32 1.13 42.58
C SER A 351 31.60 -0.14 43.07
N GLY A 352 30.43 -0.48 42.53
CA GLY A 352 29.68 -1.71 42.85
C GLY A 352 29.22 -1.86 44.31
N ARG A 353 29.54 -0.90 45.20
CA ARG A 353 29.29 -0.98 46.65
C ARG A 353 28.03 -0.25 47.14
N LYS A 354 27.21 0.29 46.23
CA LYS A 354 26.05 1.14 46.60
C LYS A 354 24.72 0.53 46.15
N TRP A 355 24.31 -0.57 46.78
CA TRP A 355 22.93 -1.07 46.65
C TRP A 355 21.90 -0.20 47.39
N GLY A 356 22.36 0.70 48.28
CA GLY A 356 21.50 1.58 49.09
C GLY A 356 21.11 2.92 48.45
N ASP A 357 21.55 3.22 47.22
CA ASP A 357 21.24 4.51 46.57
C ASP A 357 19.83 4.56 45.94
N ASP A 358 19.11 3.43 45.90
CA ASP A 358 17.74 3.33 45.37
C ASP A 358 16.65 3.77 46.37
N ALA A 359 17.03 4.05 47.61
CA ALA A 359 16.09 4.50 48.64
C ALA A 359 15.59 5.92 48.32
N PRO A 360 14.28 6.19 48.34
CA PRO A 360 13.74 7.54 48.18
C PRO A 360 14.32 8.45 49.28
N LYS A 361 15.01 9.53 48.92
CA LYS A 361 15.78 10.35 49.87
C LYS A 361 15.11 11.67 50.29
N GLU A 362 14.18 12.20 49.48
CA GLU A 362 13.54 13.49 49.74
C GLU A 362 12.02 13.35 49.81
N GLU A 363 11.45 13.73 50.96
CA GLU A 363 10.03 14.09 51.05
C GLU A 363 9.87 15.46 50.39
N ILE A 364 9.15 15.49 49.27
CA ILE A 364 8.83 16.73 48.58
C ILE A 364 7.73 17.41 49.38
N ASP A 365 7.90 18.71 49.68
CA ASP A 365 6.87 19.51 50.34
C ASP A 365 5.57 19.44 49.52
N THR A 366 4.55 18.82 50.09
CA THR A 366 3.23 18.67 49.46
C THR A 366 2.58 20.00 49.08
N GLY A 367 3.01 21.12 49.71
CA GLY A 367 2.56 22.47 49.36
C GLY A 367 3.24 23.07 48.13
N ALA A 368 4.37 22.52 47.68
CA ALA A 368 5.09 22.97 46.49
C ALA A 368 4.57 22.36 45.18
N VAL A 369 3.74 21.31 45.27
CA VAL A 369 3.02 20.74 44.13
C VAL A 369 1.70 21.49 44.05
N ASN A 370 1.59 22.51 43.18
CA ASN A 370 0.30 23.17 42.99
C ASN A 370 -0.69 22.10 42.53
N LEU A 371 -1.81 21.92 43.24
CA LEU A 371 -2.87 20.97 42.84
C LEU A 371 -3.39 21.22 41.41
N ILE A 372 -3.16 22.42 40.87
CA ILE A 372 -3.45 22.84 39.51
C ILE A 372 -2.63 22.03 38.47
N GLU A 373 -1.46 21.53 38.87
CA GLU A 373 -0.48 20.81 38.04
C GLU A 373 -0.75 19.29 37.98
N SER A 374 -1.72 18.78 38.75
CA SER A 374 -1.94 17.34 38.94
C SER A 374 -2.32 16.57 37.68
N GLY A 375 -2.99 17.20 36.71
CA GLY A 375 -3.52 16.48 35.55
C GLY A 375 -2.43 16.06 34.56
N ALA A 376 -1.43 16.92 34.35
CA ALA A 376 -0.33 16.67 33.41
C ALA A 376 0.76 15.79 34.01
N CYS A 377 0.98 15.86 35.32
CA CYS A 377 2.12 15.23 35.97
C CYS A 377 2.12 13.70 35.79
N GLY A 378 3.17 13.17 35.14
CA GLY A 378 3.37 11.73 34.90
C GLY A 378 2.48 11.10 33.84
N ALA A 379 1.70 11.86 33.06
CA ALA A 379 0.74 11.31 32.11
C ALA A 379 1.38 10.43 31.01
N PHE A 380 2.51 10.83 30.42
CA PHE A 380 3.20 9.98 29.44
C PHE A 380 3.88 8.80 30.10
N VAL A 381 4.41 8.96 31.32
CA VAL A 381 4.97 7.82 32.07
C VAL A 381 3.92 6.74 32.27
N HIS A 382 2.70 7.14 32.68
CA HIS A 382 1.58 6.22 32.81
C HIS A 382 1.18 5.58 31.48
N GLY A 383 1.08 6.36 30.40
CA GLY A 383 0.74 5.84 29.09
C GLY A 383 1.78 4.88 28.51
N LEU A 384 3.08 5.07 28.82
CA LEU A 384 4.16 4.18 28.41
C LEU A 384 4.22 2.88 29.22
N GLU A 385 3.84 2.94 30.51
CA GLU A 385 3.80 1.78 31.41
C GLU A 385 2.41 1.09 31.47
N ASP A 386 1.51 1.44 30.55
CA ASP A 386 0.13 0.96 30.51
C ASP A 386 0.04 -0.57 30.30
N GLU A 387 -1.01 -1.23 30.79
CA GLU A 387 -1.19 -2.66 30.56
C GLU A 387 -1.59 -3.03 29.11
N MET A 388 -2.16 -2.08 28.36
CA MET A 388 -2.57 -2.27 26.96
C MET A 388 -1.56 -1.65 26.01
N TYR A 389 -1.01 -2.46 25.12
CA TYR A 389 0.03 -2.01 24.18
C TYR A 389 -0.47 -0.93 23.22
N GLU A 390 -1.78 -0.89 22.89
CA GLU A 390 -2.36 0.17 22.06
C GLU A 390 -2.24 1.56 22.71
N VAL A 391 -2.29 1.63 24.04
CA VAL A 391 -2.05 2.88 24.79
C VAL A 391 -0.57 3.23 24.73
N ARG A 392 0.33 2.26 24.93
CA ARG A 392 1.78 2.46 24.81
C ARG A 392 2.17 3.01 23.44
N ILE A 393 1.66 2.41 22.36
CA ILE A 393 1.88 2.87 20.98
C ILE A 393 1.39 4.31 20.81
N ALA A 394 0.17 4.61 21.26
CA ALA A 394 -0.38 5.96 21.18
C ALA A 394 0.46 6.98 21.96
N ALA A 395 0.97 6.61 23.14
CA ALA A 395 1.85 7.45 23.95
C ALA A 395 3.21 7.67 23.27
N VAL A 396 3.82 6.64 22.70
CA VAL A 396 5.08 6.74 21.92
C VAL A 396 4.91 7.65 20.70
N GLU A 397 3.80 7.51 19.96
CA GLU A 397 3.48 8.39 18.82
C GLU A 397 3.27 9.83 19.25
N ALA A 398 2.58 10.04 20.36
CA ALA A 398 2.34 11.37 20.91
C ALA A 398 3.63 12.06 21.37
N LEU A 399 4.49 11.33 22.09
CA LEU A 399 5.83 11.80 22.45
C LEU A 399 6.63 12.18 21.20
N CYS A 400 6.56 11.37 20.15
CA CYS A 400 7.26 11.66 18.89
C CYS A 400 6.85 13.01 18.30
N MET A 401 5.54 13.27 18.18
CA MET A 401 5.03 14.50 17.56
C MET A 401 5.47 15.72 18.36
N LEU A 402 5.32 15.68 19.69
CA LEU A 402 5.71 16.78 20.56
C LEU A 402 7.25 16.99 20.54
N ALA A 403 8.04 15.93 20.55
CA ALA A 403 9.50 16.01 20.48
C ALA A 403 10.03 16.54 19.13
N GLN A 404 9.32 16.34 18.02
CA GLN A 404 9.68 16.97 16.74
C GLN A 404 9.51 18.49 16.79
N SER A 405 8.48 18.98 17.48
CA SER A 405 8.20 20.41 17.64
C SER A 405 9.08 21.10 18.69
N SER A 406 9.56 20.36 19.70
CA SER A 406 10.30 20.90 20.85
C SER A 406 11.61 20.14 21.10
N PRO A 407 12.78 20.71 20.70
CA PRO A 407 14.08 20.08 20.91
C PRO A 407 14.43 19.82 22.39
N SER A 408 14.08 20.76 23.29
CA SER A 408 14.32 20.59 24.73
C SER A 408 13.50 19.44 25.32
N PHE A 409 12.29 19.21 24.79
CA PHE A 409 11.47 18.07 25.18
C PHE A 409 12.01 16.75 24.60
N ALA A 410 12.52 16.78 23.36
CA ALA A 410 13.14 15.62 22.72
C ALA A 410 14.30 15.05 23.56
N GLU A 411 15.15 15.91 24.14
CA GLU A 411 16.22 15.49 25.04
C GLU A 411 15.69 14.84 26.33
N LYS A 412 14.58 15.35 26.89
CA LYS A 412 14.00 14.87 28.15
C LYS A 412 13.24 13.55 27.99
N CYS A 413 12.56 13.35 26.86
CA CYS A 413 11.81 12.11 26.61
C CYS A 413 12.71 10.95 26.13
N LEU A 414 13.96 11.23 25.75
CA LEU A 414 14.87 10.24 25.17
C LEU A 414 15.06 9.01 26.06
N ASP A 415 15.28 9.19 27.36
CA ASP A 415 15.46 8.09 28.31
C ASP A 415 14.24 7.14 28.31
N PHE A 416 13.02 7.69 28.24
CA PHE A 416 11.79 6.92 28.18
C PHE A 416 11.64 6.17 26.85
N LEU A 417 11.99 6.80 25.73
CA LEU A 417 11.93 6.15 24.41
C LEU A 417 12.94 5.01 24.30
N VAL A 418 14.14 5.16 24.88
CA VAL A 418 15.14 4.10 24.95
C VAL A 418 14.64 2.93 25.82
N ASP A 419 13.93 3.21 26.91
CA ASP A 419 13.36 2.14 27.75
C ASP A 419 12.34 1.28 26.98
N MET A 420 11.56 1.89 26.06
CA MET A 420 10.59 1.17 25.22
C MET A 420 11.24 0.16 24.24
N PHE A 421 12.56 0.20 24.05
CA PHE A 421 13.28 -0.78 23.22
C PHE A 421 13.33 -2.15 23.88
N ASN A 422 13.12 -2.22 25.20
CA ASN A 422 13.09 -3.47 25.96
C ASN A 422 11.66 -3.96 26.25
N ASP A 423 10.65 -3.38 25.62
CA ASP A 423 9.24 -3.77 25.80
C ASP A 423 9.00 -5.23 25.36
N GLU A 424 8.14 -5.94 26.08
CA GLU A 424 7.80 -7.33 25.77
C GLU A 424 7.07 -7.50 24.42
N ILE A 425 6.39 -6.45 23.93
CA ILE A 425 5.63 -6.47 22.69
C ILE A 425 6.49 -5.98 21.52
N GLU A 426 6.61 -6.84 20.50
CA GLU A 426 7.39 -6.57 19.28
C GLU A 426 6.96 -5.27 18.58
N GLU A 427 5.65 -5.03 18.49
CA GLU A 427 5.07 -3.83 17.84
C GLU A 427 5.48 -2.54 18.57
N VAL A 428 5.57 -2.57 19.90
CA VAL A 428 5.99 -1.43 20.72
C VAL A 428 7.47 -1.15 20.52
N ARG A 429 8.31 -2.20 20.54
CA ARG A 429 9.75 -2.06 20.24
C ARG A 429 9.95 -1.44 18.85
N LEU A 430 9.31 -1.98 17.82
CA LEU A 430 9.43 -1.48 16.46
C LEU A 430 8.98 -0.01 16.33
N GLN A 431 7.84 0.34 16.92
CA GLN A 431 7.33 1.70 16.89
C GLN A 431 8.25 2.68 17.62
N SER A 432 8.83 2.29 18.75
CA SER A 432 9.76 3.14 19.51
C SER A 432 11.03 3.44 18.70
N ILE A 433 11.57 2.46 17.96
CA ILE A 433 12.69 2.65 17.04
C ILE A 433 12.33 3.63 15.92
N HIS A 434 11.16 3.45 15.29
CA HIS A 434 10.70 4.36 14.24
C HIS A 434 10.46 5.78 14.74
N THR A 435 9.95 5.94 15.95
CA THR A 435 9.78 7.24 16.61
C THR A 435 11.13 7.90 16.87
N MET A 436 12.09 7.18 17.47
CA MET A 436 13.42 7.73 17.74
C MET A 436 14.14 8.17 16.46
N ARG A 437 13.94 7.44 15.35
CA ARG A 437 14.49 7.80 14.04
C ARG A 437 13.99 9.16 13.55
N LYS A 438 12.72 9.50 13.81
CA LYS A 438 12.12 10.78 13.38
C LYS A 438 12.69 11.98 14.14
N ILE A 439 13.13 11.78 15.39
CA ILE A 439 13.68 12.84 16.26
C ILE A 439 15.21 12.86 16.33
N SER A 440 15.90 11.93 15.64
CA SER A 440 17.34 11.71 15.74
C SER A 440 18.22 12.95 15.51
N ASN A 441 17.75 13.90 14.68
CA ASN A 441 18.45 15.15 14.42
C ASN A 441 18.53 16.08 15.65
N ASN A 442 17.61 15.94 16.61
CA ASN A 442 17.49 16.78 17.79
C ASN A 442 18.12 16.15 19.04
N ILE A 443 18.66 14.93 18.94
CA ILE A 443 19.18 14.17 20.07
C ILE A 443 20.60 13.67 19.81
N THR A 444 21.30 13.41 20.91
CA THR A 444 22.62 12.76 20.91
C THR A 444 22.58 11.64 21.93
N LEU A 445 22.97 10.43 21.52
CA LEU A 445 23.00 9.28 22.44
C LEU A 445 24.24 9.33 23.34
N ARG A 446 24.01 9.10 24.63
CA ARG A 446 25.06 8.78 25.60
C ARG A 446 25.48 7.31 25.47
N GLU A 447 26.61 6.95 26.06
CA GLU A 447 27.13 5.57 26.01
C GLU A 447 26.17 4.56 26.64
N ASP A 448 25.58 4.87 27.80
CA ASP A 448 24.62 3.99 28.49
C ASP A 448 23.33 3.75 27.68
N GLN A 449 22.88 4.79 26.96
CA GLN A 449 21.73 4.68 26.07
C GLN A 449 22.09 3.89 24.81
N LEU A 450 23.29 4.11 24.26
CA LEU A 450 23.77 3.41 23.08
C LEU A 450 23.92 1.91 23.35
N ASP A 451 24.45 1.51 24.51
CA ASP A 451 24.50 0.10 24.95
C ASP A 451 23.11 -0.54 24.89
N THR A 452 22.10 0.15 25.46
CA THR A 452 20.71 -0.33 25.48
C THR A 452 20.14 -0.44 24.06
N VAL A 453 20.37 0.57 23.23
CA VAL A 453 19.91 0.61 21.83
C VAL A 453 20.56 -0.52 21.01
N LEU A 454 21.85 -0.79 21.21
CA LEU A 454 22.59 -1.81 20.47
C LEU A 454 22.23 -3.23 20.90
N ALA A 455 21.80 -3.46 22.15
CA ALA A 455 21.34 -4.78 22.61
C ALA A 455 20.19 -5.34 21.77
N VAL A 456 19.39 -4.46 21.15
CA VAL A 456 18.28 -4.84 20.25
C VAL A 456 18.77 -5.48 18.94
N LEU A 457 20.06 -5.34 18.57
CA LEU A 457 20.63 -6.07 17.42
C LEU A 457 20.60 -7.60 17.60
N GLU A 458 20.37 -8.09 18.82
CA GLU A 458 20.18 -9.51 19.10
C GLU A 458 18.75 -10.02 18.90
N ASP A 459 17.78 -9.12 18.66
CA ASP A 459 16.36 -9.46 18.49
C ASP A 459 16.17 -10.46 17.34
N SER A 460 15.27 -11.44 17.54
CA SER A 460 14.94 -12.44 16.52
C SER A 460 14.26 -11.83 15.30
N SER A 461 13.51 -10.74 15.46
CA SER A 461 12.75 -10.09 14.40
C SER A 461 13.67 -9.31 13.47
N ARG A 462 13.66 -9.69 12.18
CA ARG A 462 14.44 -9.01 11.15
C ARG A 462 13.98 -7.56 10.96
N ASP A 463 12.68 -7.31 11.05
CA ASP A 463 12.10 -5.97 10.88
C ASP A 463 12.63 -5.01 11.97
N ILE A 464 12.74 -5.48 13.21
CA ILE A 464 13.33 -4.71 14.32
C ILE A 464 14.82 -4.42 14.07
N ARG A 465 15.61 -5.44 13.69
CA ARG A 465 17.05 -5.26 13.45
C ARG A 465 17.31 -4.29 12.30
N GLU A 466 16.58 -4.41 11.20
CA GLU A 466 16.70 -3.50 10.06
C GLU A 466 16.26 -2.07 10.43
N ALA A 467 15.17 -1.92 11.18
CA ALA A 467 14.73 -0.60 11.67
C ALA A 467 15.80 0.05 12.55
N LEU A 468 16.49 -0.74 13.38
CA LEU A 468 17.60 -0.28 14.20
C LEU A 468 18.84 0.09 13.37
N HIS A 469 19.19 -0.68 12.34
CA HIS A 469 20.24 -0.30 11.39
C HIS A 469 19.93 1.06 10.75
N GLU A 470 18.67 1.32 10.38
CA GLU A 470 18.24 2.61 9.83
C GLU A 470 18.26 3.75 10.86
N LEU A 471 17.96 3.47 12.13
CA LEU A 471 18.11 4.43 13.23
C LEU A 471 19.59 4.82 13.40
N LEU A 472 20.49 3.85 13.44
CA LEU A 472 21.94 4.09 13.59
C LEU A 472 22.53 4.90 12.43
N CYS A 473 21.95 4.80 11.22
CA CYS A 473 22.35 5.64 10.07
C CYS A 473 22.22 7.15 10.34
N CYS A 474 21.28 7.57 11.19
CA CYS A 474 20.96 8.98 11.46
C CYS A 474 21.25 9.43 12.89
N THR A 475 21.72 8.52 13.74
CA THR A 475 22.03 8.80 15.15
C THR A 475 23.34 9.58 15.28
N ASN A 476 23.40 10.50 16.25
CA ASN A 476 24.63 11.18 16.65
C ASN A 476 25.26 10.47 17.87
N VAL A 477 26.53 10.11 17.76
CA VAL A 477 27.32 9.48 18.83
C VAL A 477 28.35 10.47 19.35
N SER A 478 28.52 10.50 20.67
CA SER A 478 29.35 11.52 21.35
C SER A 478 30.85 11.18 21.42
N THR A 479 31.20 9.89 21.49
CA THR A 479 32.56 9.41 21.80
C THR A 479 33.07 8.41 20.76
N LYS A 480 34.39 8.23 20.68
CA LYS A 480 34.97 7.19 19.81
C LYS A 480 34.66 5.79 20.34
N GLU A 481 34.56 5.64 21.66
CA GLU A 481 34.19 4.40 22.34
C GLU A 481 32.79 3.96 21.93
N GLY A 482 31.84 4.88 21.81
CA GLY A 482 30.50 4.58 21.28
C GLY A 482 30.52 4.12 19.82
N ILE A 483 31.36 4.72 18.96
CA ILE A 483 31.52 4.25 17.57
C ILE A 483 32.13 2.85 17.52
N HIS A 484 33.14 2.59 18.34
CA HIS A 484 33.78 1.28 18.45
C HIS A 484 32.79 0.22 18.93
N LEU A 485 32.01 0.51 19.97
CA LEU A 485 30.95 -0.35 20.48
C LEU A 485 29.90 -0.68 19.40
N ALA A 486 29.40 0.34 18.69
CA ALA A 486 28.45 0.14 17.60
C ALA A 486 29.02 -0.75 16.49
N LEU A 487 30.28 -0.57 16.12
CA LEU A 487 30.95 -1.42 15.14
C LEU A 487 31.04 -2.87 15.64
N VAL A 488 31.52 -3.09 16.87
CA VAL A 488 31.66 -4.44 17.44
C VAL A 488 30.31 -5.16 17.49
N GLU A 489 29.24 -4.47 17.90
CA GLU A 489 27.92 -5.09 18.01
C GLU A 489 27.30 -5.38 16.63
N LEU A 490 27.52 -4.51 15.64
CA LEU A 490 27.14 -4.77 14.25
C LEU A 490 27.91 -5.96 13.66
N LEU A 491 29.18 -6.17 14.01
CA LEU A 491 29.96 -7.33 13.57
C LEU A 491 29.49 -8.63 14.24
N LYS A 492 29.11 -8.58 15.53
CA LYS A 492 28.45 -9.73 16.19
C LYS A 492 27.10 -10.04 15.53
N ASN A 493 26.32 -9.01 15.21
CA ASN A 493 25.06 -9.13 14.50
C ASN A 493 25.25 -9.76 13.11
N LEU A 494 26.25 -9.33 12.34
CA LEU A 494 26.62 -9.93 11.06
C LEU A 494 26.99 -11.41 11.17
N THR A 495 27.72 -11.76 12.23
CA THR A 495 28.12 -13.16 12.50
C THR A 495 26.91 -14.03 12.84
N LYS A 496 25.97 -13.50 13.63
CA LYS A 496 24.75 -14.21 14.07
C LYS A 496 23.69 -14.27 12.97
N TYR A 497 23.55 -13.20 12.18
CA TYR A 497 22.58 -13.03 11.10
C TYR A 497 23.27 -12.53 9.81
N PRO A 498 23.92 -13.42 9.04
CA PRO A 498 24.59 -13.04 7.80
C PRO A 498 23.66 -12.42 6.74
N THR A 499 22.34 -12.67 6.84
CA THR A 499 21.30 -12.10 5.98
C THR A 499 21.15 -10.58 6.11
N ASP A 500 21.73 -9.99 7.15
CA ASP A 500 21.63 -8.56 7.45
C ASP A 500 22.84 -7.78 6.91
N ARG A 501 23.72 -8.44 6.14
CA ARG A 501 24.96 -7.85 5.61
C ARG A 501 24.77 -6.51 4.91
N ASP A 502 23.79 -6.43 4.01
CA ASP A 502 23.59 -5.23 3.19
C ASP A 502 23.08 -4.04 4.03
N SER A 503 22.21 -4.29 5.01
CA SER A 503 21.72 -3.24 5.93
C SER A 503 22.83 -2.78 6.88
N ILE A 504 23.69 -3.71 7.36
CA ILE A 504 24.85 -3.38 8.19
C ILE A 504 25.88 -2.55 7.41
N TRP A 505 26.21 -2.92 6.17
CA TRP A 505 27.14 -2.15 5.34
C TRP A 505 26.59 -0.76 5.03
N LYS A 506 25.29 -0.64 4.72
CA LYS A 506 24.61 0.66 4.58
C LYS A 506 24.70 1.46 5.87
N CYS A 507 24.47 0.84 7.03
CA CYS A 507 24.59 1.49 8.34
C CYS A 507 25.99 2.04 8.58
N LEU A 508 27.04 1.24 8.39
CA LEU A 508 28.43 1.64 8.58
C LEU A 508 28.90 2.72 7.61
N LYS A 509 28.40 2.70 6.37
CA LYS A 509 28.59 3.81 5.41
C LYS A 509 28.13 5.13 6.02
N PHE A 510 26.90 5.18 6.54
CA PHE A 510 26.34 6.41 7.12
C PHE A 510 27.03 6.78 8.43
N LEU A 511 27.29 5.81 9.31
CA LEU A 511 27.96 6.04 10.58
C LEU A 511 29.35 6.68 10.39
N GLY A 512 30.13 6.18 9.43
CA GLY A 512 31.45 6.73 9.09
C GLY A 512 31.36 8.12 8.46
N SER A 513 30.40 8.34 7.57
CA SER A 513 30.20 9.65 6.93
C SER A 513 29.79 10.76 7.91
N ARG A 514 29.06 10.41 8.99
CA ARG A 514 28.59 11.37 10.00
C ARG A 514 29.63 11.66 11.08
N HIS A 515 30.48 10.70 11.42
CA HIS A 515 31.42 10.81 12.55
C HIS A 515 32.90 10.67 12.15
N PRO A 516 33.39 11.37 11.10
CA PRO A 516 34.74 11.15 10.58
C PRO A 516 35.83 11.44 11.62
N THR A 517 35.62 12.43 12.48
CA THR A 517 36.57 12.83 13.53
C THR A 517 36.66 11.80 14.67
N LEU A 518 35.56 11.10 14.98
CA LEU A 518 35.53 10.06 16.00
C LEU A 518 36.12 8.73 15.50
N VAL A 519 36.00 8.47 14.18
CA VAL A 519 36.60 7.29 13.54
C VAL A 519 38.12 7.40 13.41
N LEU A 520 38.66 8.59 13.15
CA LEU A 520 40.10 8.81 12.94
C LEU A 520 41.03 8.15 13.99
N PRO A 521 40.83 8.32 15.30
CA PRO A 521 41.69 7.67 16.30
C PRO A 521 41.55 6.14 16.35
N LEU A 522 40.49 5.55 15.80
CA LEU A 522 40.26 4.10 15.78
C LEU A 522 40.94 3.42 14.59
N VAL A 523 41.31 4.15 13.54
CA VAL A 523 41.81 3.58 12.28
C VAL A 523 42.99 2.62 12.47
N PRO A 524 44.04 2.94 13.26
CA PRO A 524 45.17 2.01 13.43
C PRO A 524 44.77 0.70 14.13
N GLU A 525 43.86 0.79 15.10
CA GLU A 525 43.33 -0.37 15.83
C GLU A 525 42.46 -1.24 14.91
N LEU A 526 41.52 -0.63 14.19
CA LEU A 526 40.60 -1.33 13.31
C LEU A 526 41.28 -2.01 12.11
N LEU A 527 42.32 -1.37 11.56
CA LEU A 527 43.13 -1.96 10.48
C LEU A 527 44.22 -2.89 11.01
N SER A 528 44.35 -3.04 12.34
CA SER A 528 45.44 -3.79 12.98
C SER A 528 46.81 -3.39 12.41
N THR A 529 47.08 -2.09 12.27
CA THR A 529 48.37 -1.60 11.76
C THR A 529 49.37 -1.47 12.89
N HIS A 530 50.61 -1.92 12.66
CA HIS A 530 51.71 -1.77 13.60
C HIS A 530 52.78 -0.83 13.01
N PRO A 531 53.34 0.12 13.78
CA PRO A 531 54.31 1.10 13.24
C PRO A 531 55.60 0.50 12.67
N PHE A 532 55.94 -0.73 13.06
CA PHE A 532 57.20 -1.38 12.70
C PHE A 532 57.06 -2.76 12.04
N PHE A 533 55.84 -3.32 12.00
CA PHE A 533 55.61 -4.68 11.50
C PHE A 533 54.51 -4.66 10.46
N ASP A 534 54.73 -5.33 9.34
CA ASP A 534 53.68 -5.62 8.37
C ASP A 534 52.77 -6.69 8.96
N THR A 535 51.53 -6.32 9.24
CA THR A 535 50.50 -7.26 9.70
C THR A 535 49.97 -8.07 8.53
N ALA A 536 49.50 -9.29 8.83
CA ALA A 536 48.96 -10.19 7.83
C ALA A 536 47.78 -9.53 7.09
N GLU A 537 47.79 -9.61 5.76
CA GLU A 537 46.73 -9.06 4.92
C GLU A 537 45.41 -9.81 5.21
N PRO A 538 44.34 -9.10 5.64
CA PRO A 538 43.04 -9.72 5.88
C PRO A 538 42.42 -10.24 4.58
N ASP A 539 41.53 -11.23 4.71
CA ASP A 539 40.79 -11.78 3.58
C ASP A 539 39.78 -10.75 3.04
N MET A 540 39.76 -10.57 1.72
CA MET A 540 38.82 -9.67 1.04
C MET A 540 37.43 -10.26 0.90
N ASP A 541 37.27 -11.57 1.08
CA ASP A 541 35.97 -12.24 1.10
C ASP A 541 35.31 -12.22 2.48
N ASP A 542 36.02 -11.77 3.53
CA ASP A 542 35.47 -11.63 4.87
C ASP A 542 34.49 -10.44 4.96
N PRO A 543 33.18 -10.70 5.18
CA PRO A 543 32.18 -9.63 5.24
C PRO A 543 32.40 -8.69 6.44
N ALA A 544 33.04 -9.16 7.52
CA ALA A 544 33.38 -8.33 8.68
C ALA A 544 34.48 -7.31 8.34
N TYR A 545 35.54 -7.74 7.66
CA TYR A 545 36.59 -6.85 7.20
C TYR A 545 36.09 -5.81 6.18
N ILE A 546 35.25 -6.23 5.22
CA ILE A 546 34.60 -5.28 4.28
C ILE A 546 33.80 -4.22 5.05
N ALA A 547 33.07 -4.63 6.09
CA ALA A 547 32.29 -3.72 6.92
C ALA A 547 33.17 -2.63 7.58
N VAL A 548 34.34 -3.01 8.12
CA VAL A 548 35.35 -2.09 8.67
C VAL A 548 35.88 -1.13 7.60
N LEU A 549 36.22 -1.64 6.42
CA LEU A 549 36.70 -0.80 5.31
C LEU A 549 35.64 0.19 4.84
N VAL A 550 34.37 -0.22 4.74
CA VAL A 550 33.25 0.67 4.39
C VAL A 550 33.13 1.82 5.39
N LEU A 551 33.22 1.54 6.70
CA LEU A 551 33.21 2.59 7.73
C LEU A 551 34.37 3.59 7.52
N ILE A 552 35.59 3.08 7.40
CA ILE A 552 36.81 3.90 7.30
C ILE A 552 36.81 4.74 6.01
N PHE A 553 36.48 4.16 4.86
CA PHE A 553 36.47 4.90 3.60
C PHE A 553 35.40 5.98 3.56
N ASN A 554 34.25 5.77 4.21
CA ASN A 554 33.24 6.82 4.32
C ASN A 554 33.68 7.96 5.24
N ALA A 555 34.39 7.66 6.33
CA ALA A 555 34.99 8.67 7.19
C ALA A 555 36.15 9.44 6.51
N ALA A 556 36.97 8.75 5.71
CA ALA A 556 38.10 9.33 5.00
C ALA A 556 37.70 10.36 3.93
N LYS A 557 36.46 10.32 3.43
CA LYS A 557 35.96 11.29 2.44
C LYS A 557 36.09 12.74 2.93
N THR A 558 35.83 12.97 4.21
CA THR A 558 35.85 14.30 4.83
C THR A 558 37.06 14.50 5.76
N CYS A 559 37.87 13.46 5.99
CA CYS A 559 39.06 13.52 6.83
C CYS A 559 40.34 13.27 6.00
N PRO A 560 41.00 14.33 5.48
CA PRO A 560 42.13 14.18 4.55
C PRO A 560 43.41 13.62 5.17
N THR A 561 43.50 13.56 6.51
CA THR A 561 44.64 12.94 7.22
C THR A 561 44.53 11.43 7.33
N MET A 562 43.33 10.87 7.13
CA MET A 562 43.06 9.44 7.31
C MET A 562 43.83 8.54 6.31
N PRO A 563 43.95 8.90 5.02
CA PRO A 563 44.75 8.11 4.07
C PRO A 563 46.22 7.93 4.44
N ALA A 564 46.79 8.81 5.27
CA ALA A 564 48.17 8.67 5.75
C ALA A 564 48.34 7.51 6.76
N LEU A 565 47.24 6.96 7.28
CA LEU A 565 47.23 5.83 8.20
C LEU A 565 47.02 4.49 7.48
N PHE A 566 46.80 4.49 6.17
CA PHE A 566 46.49 3.29 5.41
C PHE A 566 47.76 2.52 5.03
N SER A 567 47.72 1.21 5.21
CA SER A 567 48.72 0.29 4.67
C SER A 567 48.61 0.17 3.14
N ASP A 568 49.66 -0.34 2.50
CA ASP A 568 49.67 -0.58 1.05
C ASP A 568 48.54 -1.51 0.60
N HIS A 569 48.23 -2.56 1.37
CA HIS A 569 47.10 -3.44 1.06
C HIS A 569 45.75 -2.73 1.21
N THR A 570 45.58 -1.85 2.21
CA THR A 570 44.34 -1.05 2.36
C THR A 570 44.07 -0.18 1.14
N LEU A 571 45.12 0.39 0.53
CA LEU A 571 44.99 1.17 -0.71
C LEU A 571 44.60 0.30 -1.92
N ARG A 572 45.11 -0.94 -2.00
CA ARG A 572 44.68 -1.92 -3.02
C ARG A 572 43.23 -2.33 -2.80
N HIS A 573 42.84 -2.62 -1.56
CA HIS A 573 41.48 -2.98 -1.16
C HIS A 573 40.49 -1.85 -1.46
N TYR A 574 40.87 -0.60 -1.21
CA TYR A 574 40.10 0.56 -1.63
C TYR A 574 39.86 0.59 -3.14
N ALA A 575 40.89 0.37 -3.95
CA ALA A 575 40.75 0.38 -5.40
C ALA A 575 39.78 -0.70 -5.87
N TYR A 576 39.90 -1.91 -5.32
CA TYR A 576 38.99 -3.02 -5.62
C TYR A 576 37.55 -2.72 -5.19
N LEU A 577 37.32 -2.33 -3.93
CA LEU A 577 35.98 -2.06 -3.41
C LEU A 577 35.33 -0.82 -4.02
N ARG A 578 36.11 0.15 -4.48
CA ARG A 578 35.58 1.32 -5.19
C ARG A 578 34.98 0.92 -6.54
N ASP A 579 35.59 -0.05 -7.22
CA ASP A 579 35.11 -0.55 -8.50
C ASP A 579 33.95 -1.55 -8.32
N SER A 580 34.02 -2.45 -7.33
CA SER A 580 32.99 -3.47 -7.11
C SER A 580 31.77 -2.99 -6.30
N LEU A 581 31.96 -2.11 -5.31
CA LEU A 581 30.92 -1.62 -4.38
C LEU A 581 30.84 -0.10 -4.36
N SER A 582 30.77 0.51 -5.55
CA SER A 582 30.77 1.97 -5.73
C SER A 582 29.62 2.73 -5.02
N HIS A 583 28.54 2.04 -4.68
CA HIS A 583 27.40 2.57 -3.93
C HIS A 583 27.65 2.62 -2.40
N LEU A 584 28.63 1.86 -1.89
CA LEU A 584 29.04 1.84 -0.49
C LEU A 584 30.34 2.62 -0.27
N VAL A 585 31.29 2.56 -1.21
CA VAL A 585 32.63 3.15 -1.06
C VAL A 585 32.74 4.46 -1.86
N PRO A 586 32.97 5.62 -1.21
CA PRO A 586 33.06 6.91 -1.90
C PRO A 586 34.41 7.09 -2.60
N ALA A 587 34.47 8.06 -3.52
CA ALA A 587 35.75 8.48 -4.12
C ALA A 587 36.59 9.30 -3.13
N LEU A 588 37.83 8.86 -2.89
CA LEU A 588 38.81 9.49 -2.00
C LEU A 588 39.91 10.22 -2.77
N ARG A 589 40.44 11.29 -2.17
CA ARG A 589 41.65 11.98 -2.65
C ARG A 589 42.88 11.35 -1.98
N LEU A 590 43.50 10.38 -2.65
CA LEU A 590 44.66 9.66 -2.13
C LEU A 590 45.98 10.28 -2.63
N PRO A 591 47.01 10.43 -1.78
CA PRO A 591 48.32 10.89 -2.22
C PRO A 591 48.93 9.89 -3.23
N GLY A 592 49.44 10.39 -4.35
CA GLY A 592 50.08 9.58 -5.39
C GLY A 592 49.17 9.08 -6.52
N ARG A 593 47.84 9.13 -6.37
CA ARG A 593 46.90 8.90 -7.48
C ARG A 593 46.39 10.26 -7.98
N LYS A 594 46.88 10.72 -9.14
CA LYS A 594 46.15 11.74 -9.90
C LYS A 594 44.78 11.13 -10.17
N LEU A 595 43.72 11.72 -9.60
CA LEU A 595 42.37 11.41 -10.06
C LEU A 595 42.44 11.51 -11.59
N VAL A 596 42.23 10.39 -12.29
CA VAL A 596 41.66 10.44 -13.63
C VAL A 596 40.22 10.87 -13.38
N SER A 597 40.10 12.13 -12.97
CA SER A 597 38.90 12.90 -13.09
C SER A 597 38.65 12.90 -14.59
N SER A 598 37.83 11.95 -15.02
CA SER A 598 36.84 12.23 -16.04
C SER A 598 35.99 13.40 -15.53
N THR A 599 36.58 14.60 -15.53
CA THR A 599 35.87 15.84 -15.77
C THR A 599 35.31 15.66 -17.18
N VAL A 600 34.17 14.98 -17.24
CA VAL A 600 33.19 15.29 -18.27
C VAL A 600 32.98 16.80 -18.12
N PRO A 601 33.30 17.61 -19.13
CA PRO A 601 33.08 19.04 -19.04
C PRO A 601 31.58 19.21 -18.80
N SER A 602 31.20 19.77 -17.66
CA SER A 602 29.85 20.22 -17.37
C SER A 602 29.55 21.50 -18.16
N ASN A 603 29.70 21.39 -19.49
CA ASN A 603 29.25 22.28 -20.54
C ASN A 603 28.56 21.39 -21.58
N ILE A 604 27.47 20.74 -21.18
CA ILE A 604 26.56 20.07 -22.10
C ILE A 604 25.27 20.88 -22.02
N THR A 605 25.03 21.65 -23.08
CA THR A 605 23.69 22.04 -23.54
C THR A 605 22.75 20.82 -23.46
N PRO A 606 21.41 20.93 -23.42
CA PRO A 606 20.54 19.77 -23.43
C PRO A 606 20.63 19.06 -24.79
N HIS A 607 21.74 18.36 -25.02
CA HIS A 607 21.97 17.50 -26.14
C HIS A 607 21.27 16.19 -25.78
N GLU A 608 20.27 15.84 -26.58
CA GLU A 608 19.56 14.57 -26.52
C GLU A 608 20.55 13.40 -26.34
N ASP A 609 20.20 12.46 -25.46
CA ASP A 609 21.04 11.29 -25.17
C ASP A 609 21.32 10.52 -26.49
N PRO A 610 22.58 10.31 -26.89
CA PRO A 610 22.91 9.59 -28.13
C PRO A 610 22.29 8.18 -28.18
N SER A 611 22.07 7.57 -27.02
CA SER A 611 21.41 6.25 -26.90
C SER A 611 19.93 6.34 -27.26
N GLN A 612 19.25 7.40 -26.84
CA GLN A 612 17.86 7.67 -27.17
C GLN A 612 17.69 7.99 -28.66
N GLN A 613 18.61 8.79 -29.23
CA GLN A 613 18.61 9.06 -30.67
C GLN A 613 18.84 7.78 -31.49
N PHE A 614 19.78 6.92 -31.08
CA PHE A 614 20.02 5.65 -31.74
C PHE A 614 18.80 4.74 -31.70
N LEU A 615 18.10 4.66 -30.56
CA LEU A 615 16.85 3.92 -30.41
C LEU A 615 15.79 4.42 -31.39
N GLN A 616 15.56 5.74 -31.45
CA GLN A 616 14.58 6.35 -32.36
C GLN A 616 14.92 6.06 -33.82
N GLN A 617 16.16 6.29 -34.24
CA GLN A 617 16.61 6.02 -35.61
C GLN A 617 16.48 4.53 -35.98
N SER A 618 16.71 3.63 -35.03
CA SER A 618 16.58 2.19 -35.24
C SER A 618 15.13 1.80 -35.50
N LEU A 619 14.17 2.35 -34.73
CA LEU A 619 12.74 2.10 -34.92
C LEU A 619 12.19 2.75 -36.18
N GLU A 620 12.62 3.98 -36.50
CA GLU A 620 12.26 4.65 -37.74
C GLU A 620 12.72 3.86 -38.97
N ARG A 621 13.92 3.27 -38.93
CA ARG A 621 14.43 2.40 -39.99
C ARG A 621 13.56 1.16 -40.19
N VAL A 622 13.00 0.60 -39.12
CA VAL A 622 12.14 -0.59 -39.22
C VAL A 622 10.80 -0.26 -39.89
N TYR A 623 10.34 1.00 -39.87
CA TYR A 623 9.10 1.37 -40.56
C TYR A 623 9.18 1.17 -42.08
N SER A 624 10.37 1.15 -42.69
CA SER A 624 10.52 0.82 -44.11
C SER A 624 10.37 -0.67 -44.45
N VAL A 625 10.18 -1.55 -43.46
CA VAL A 625 10.04 -3.01 -43.67
C VAL A 625 8.95 -3.37 -44.68
N GLN A 626 7.85 -2.60 -44.73
CA GLN A 626 6.74 -2.87 -45.66
C GLN A 626 7.13 -2.75 -47.15
N HIS A 627 8.24 -2.06 -47.46
CA HIS A 627 8.70 -1.83 -48.83
C HIS A 627 9.83 -2.77 -49.26
N LEU A 628 10.27 -3.66 -48.37
CA LEU A 628 11.33 -4.61 -48.64
C LEU A 628 10.77 -5.95 -49.12
N ASP A 629 11.61 -6.72 -49.81
CA ASP A 629 11.31 -8.09 -50.13
C ASP A 629 11.29 -8.95 -48.85
N PRO A 630 10.56 -10.09 -48.87
CA PRO A 630 10.51 -11.07 -47.79
C PRO A 630 11.80 -11.34 -47.02
N GLN A 631 12.93 -11.51 -47.73
CA GLN A 631 14.21 -11.85 -47.14
C GLN A 631 14.86 -10.61 -46.50
N GLY A 632 14.90 -9.48 -47.23
CA GLY A 632 15.42 -8.23 -46.70
C GLY A 632 14.67 -7.73 -45.46
N ALA A 633 13.34 -7.92 -45.41
CA ALA A 633 12.53 -7.63 -44.23
C ALA A 633 12.92 -8.48 -43.01
N GLN A 634 13.17 -9.78 -43.19
CA GLN A 634 13.60 -10.65 -42.09
C GLN A 634 14.99 -10.25 -41.56
N GLU A 635 15.94 -10.03 -42.45
CA GLU A 635 17.32 -9.65 -42.08
C GLU A 635 17.35 -8.30 -41.33
N LEU A 636 16.59 -7.31 -41.80
CA LEU A 636 16.48 -6.02 -41.12
C LEU A 636 15.93 -6.17 -39.70
N LEU A 637 14.87 -6.97 -39.52
CA LEU A 637 14.30 -7.23 -38.20
C LEU A 637 15.30 -7.96 -37.30
N GLU A 638 15.98 -9.00 -37.80
CA GLU A 638 17.00 -9.74 -37.03
C GLU A 638 18.14 -8.84 -36.54
N PHE A 639 18.67 -7.97 -37.40
CA PHE A 639 19.71 -7.02 -37.00
C PHE A 639 19.20 -6.01 -35.98
N THR A 640 18.01 -5.46 -36.19
CA THR A 640 17.47 -4.44 -35.28
C THR A 640 17.12 -5.04 -33.92
N ILE A 641 16.56 -6.25 -33.87
CA ILE A 641 16.30 -6.97 -32.61
C ILE A 641 17.59 -7.16 -31.82
N ARG A 642 18.67 -7.61 -32.48
CA ARG A 642 19.98 -7.80 -31.85
C ARG A 642 20.54 -6.47 -31.32
N ASP A 643 20.43 -5.40 -32.10
CA ASP A 643 20.94 -4.08 -31.72
C ASP A 643 20.15 -3.52 -30.52
N LEU A 644 18.82 -3.69 -30.48
CA LEU A 644 17.97 -3.26 -29.35
C LEU A 644 18.22 -4.09 -28.09
N GLN A 645 18.36 -5.42 -28.20
CA GLN A 645 18.74 -6.28 -27.08
C GLN A 645 20.09 -5.85 -26.51
N ARG A 646 21.06 -5.57 -27.40
CA ARG A 646 22.37 -5.11 -26.96
C ARG A 646 22.32 -3.73 -26.30
N LEU A 647 21.46 -2.84 -26.79
CA LEU A 647 21.23 -1.53 -26.16
C LEU A 647 20.65 -1.68 -24.75
N GLY A 648 19.67 -2.57 -24.57
CA GLY A 648 19.07 -2.82 -23.26
C GLY A 648 20.05 -3.44 -22.24
N GLU A 649 20.97 -4.30 -22.70
CA GLU A 649 22.05 -4.84 -21.85
C GLU A 649 23.05 -3.77 -21.40
N LEU A 650 23.32 -2.77 -22.25
CA LEU A 650 24.33 -1.75 -22.02
C LEU A 650 23.81 -0.54 -21.23
N GLN A 651 22.54 -0.17 -21.43
CA GLN A 651 21.95 1.03 -20.86
C GLN A 651 20.72 0.72 -20.02
N SER A 652 20.88 0.69 -18.69
CA SER A 652 19.82 0.29 -17.75
C SER A 652 18.59 1.20 -17.79
N GLU A 653 18.76 2.49 -18.02
CA GLU A 653 17.64 3.45 -18.06
C GLU A 653 16.73 3.25 -19.28
N LEU A 654 17.31 2.86 -20.43
CA LEU A 654 16.56 2.58 -21.67
C LEU A 654 16.21 1.09 -21.83
N ALA A 655 16.63 0.23 -20.90
CA ALA A 655 16.45 -1.21 -21.01
C ALA A 655 14.98 -1.61 -21.17
N GLY A 656 14.07 -0.96 -20.42
CA GLY A 656 12.64 -1.25 -20.50
C GLY A 656 12.07 -1.01 -21.90
N VAL A 657 12.34 0.14 -22.50
CA VAL A 657 11.84 0.50 -23.85
C VAL A 657 12.53 -0.29 -24.95
N ALA A 658 13.83 -0.57 -24.80
CA ALA A 658 14.61 -1.36 -25.75
C ALA A 658 14.12 -2.81 -25.79
N ASP A 659 13.98 -3.46 -24.62
CA ASP A 659 13.45 -4.82 -24.51
C ASP A 659 12.01 -4.92 -25.02
N PHE A 660 11.16 -3.95 -24.68
CA PHE A 660 9.77 -3.92 -25.14
C PHE A 660 9.70 -3.84 -26.67
N SER A 661 10.49 -2.95 -27.27
CA SER A 661 10.59 -2.79 -28.72
C SER A 661 11.15 -4.03 -29.39
N ALA A 662 12.24 -4.60 -28.86
CA ALA A 662 12.83 -5.83 -29.38
C ALA A 662 11.84 -6.99 -29.36
N THR A 663 11.05 -7.13 -28.28
CA THR A 663 10.02 -8.18 -28.14
C THR A 663 8.91 -8.01 -29.17
N TYR A 664 8.46 -6.77 -29.42
CA TYR A 664 7.48 -6.49 -30.48
C TYR A 664 8.02 -6.86 -31.88
N LEU A 665 9.25 -6.46 -32.18
CA LEU A 665 9.90 -6.79 -33.45
C LEU A 665 10.14 -8.29 -33.61
N GLN A 666 10.44 -9.00 -32.53
CA GLN A 666 10.54 -10.45 -32.51
C GLN A 666 9.20 -11.11 -32.84
N CYS A 667 8.09 -10.60 -32.31
CA CYS A 667 6.75 -11.08 -32.68
C CYS A 667 6.49 -10.89 -34.18
N GLN A 668 6.83 -9.72 -34.73
CA GLN A 668 6.68 -9.43 -36.15
C GLN A 668 7.56 -10.36 -37.02
N LEU A 669 8.80 -10.59 -36.62
CA LEU A 669 9.72 -11.49 -37.32
C LEU A 669 9.18 -12.93 -37.35
N LEU A 670 8.68 -13.43 -36.21
CA LEU A 670 8.07 -14.75 -36.10
C LEU A 670 6.84 -14.87 -37.01
N LEU A 671 5.99 -13.84 -37.03
CA LEU A 671 4.81 -13.81 -37.89
C LEU A 671 5.18 -13.86 -39.38
N ILE A 672 6.16 -13.05 -39.81
CA ILE A 672 6.65 -13.04 -41.20
C ILE A 672 7.23 -14.40 -41.59
N LYS A 673 8.07 -15.00 -40.73
CA LYS A 673 8.64 -16.34 -40.96
C LYS A 673 7.55 -17.40 -41.10
N ALA A 674 6.55 -17.38 -40.22
CA ALA A 674 5.42 -18.32 -40.28
C ALA A 674 4.59 -18.17 -41.56
N LEU A 675 4.36 -16.95 -42.04
CA LEU A 675 3.59 -16.69 -43.26
C LEU A 675 4.34 -17.06 -44.55
N GLN A 676 5.68 -17.05 -44.52
CA GLN A 676 6.55 -17.41 -45.64
C GLN A 676 6.96 -18.87 -45.66
N GLU A 677 6.50 -19.67 -44.70
CA GLU A 677 6.85 -21.07 -44.60
C GLU A 677 6.47 -21.83 -45.89
N LYS A 678 7.39 -22.68 -46.38
CA LYS A 678 7.16 -23.49 -47.60
C LYS A 678 5.91 -24.39 -47.47
N LEU A 679 5.48 -24.64 -46.24
CA LEU A 679 4.21 -25.28 -45.88
C LEU A 679 3.03 -24.79 -46.73
N TRP A 680 2.92 -23.48 -46.95
CA TRP A 680 1.76 -22.94 -47.67
C TRP A 680 1.69 -23.41 -49.13
N ASN A 681 2.83 -23.83 -49.70
CA ASN A 681 2.98 -24.31 -51.07
C ASN A 681 2.80 -25.83 -51.22
N VAL A 682 2.69 -26.58 -50.12
CA VAL A 682 2.48 -28.04 -50.11
C VAL A 682 0.98 -28.33 -49.95
N ALA A 683 0.46 -29.33 -50.68
CA ALA A 683 -0.95 -29.72 -50.57
C ALA A 683 -1.31 -30.07 -49.11
N ALA A 684 -2.39 -29.46 -48.58
CA ALA A 684 -2.84 -29.61 -47.19
C ALA A 684 -2.84 -31.06 -46.62
N PRO A 685 -3.29 -32.10 -47.35
CA PRO A 685 -3.31 -33.46 -46.80
C PRO A 685 -1.94 -34.14 -46.68
N LEU A 686 -0.87 -33.57 -47.25
CA LEU A 686 0.49 -34.11 -47.18
C LEU A 686 1.30 -33.55 -46.00
N TYR A 687 0.65 -32.81 -45.09
CA TYR A 687 1.30 -32.20 -43.95
C TYR A 687 1.84 -33.26 -42.97
N LEU A 688 3.16 -33.38 -42.89
CA LEU A 688 3.86 -34.14 -41.87
C LEU A 688 4.05 -33.23 -40.64
N LYS A 689 3.70 -33.72 -39.44
CA LYS A 689 3.79 -33.02 -38.15
C LYS A 689 5.16 -32.36 -37.83
N GLN A 690 6.21 -32.64 -38.61
CA GLN A 690 7.56 -32.10 -38.38
C GLN A 690 7.77 -30.65 -38.85
N SER A 691 6.83 -30.03 -39.58
CA SER A 691 6.90 -28.59 -39.93
C SER A 691 5.99 -27.75 -39.02
N ASP A 692 6.23 -27.84 -37.71
CA ASP A 692 5.42 -27.21 -36.65
C ASP A 692 5.83 -25.74 -36.36
N LEU A 693 6.60 -25.11 -37.25
CA LEU A 693 7.15 -23.77 -37.04
C LEU A 693 6.06 -22.71 -36.92
N ALA A 694 5.05 -22.71 -37.79
CA ALA A 694 3.94 -21.75 -37.70
C ALA A 694 3.09 -21.90 -36.42
N SER A 695 2.87 -23.12 -35.94
CA SER A 695 2.14 -23.40 -34.69
C SER A 695 2.96 -22.95 -33.48
N ALA A 696 4.26 -23.30 -33.44
CA ALA A 696 5.18 -22.85 -32.41
C ALA A 696 5.32 -21.32 -32.39
N ALA A 697 5.42 -20.69 -33.56
CA ALA A 697 5.46 -19.24 -33.71
C ALA A 697 4.18 -18.58 -33.17
N ALA A 698 3.00 -19.11 -33.49
CA ALA A 698 1.74 -18.59 -32.97
C ALA A 698 1.68 -18.66 -31.44
N LYS A 699 2.07 -19.80 -30.84
CA LYS A 699 2.16 -19.95 -29.38
C LYS A 699 3.16 -18.98 -28.76
N GLN A 700 4.33 -18.82 -29.37
CA GLN A 700 5.36 -17.90 -28.89
C GLN A 700 4.91 -16.44 -28.96
N ILE A 701 4.28 -16.01 -30.06
CA ILE A 701 3.72 -14.65 -30.17
C ILE A 701 2.63 -14.41 -29.11
N MET A 702 1.78 -15.41 -28.85
CA MET A 702 0.80 -15.32 -27.77
C MET A 702 1.47 -15.10 -26.40
N GLU A 703 2.51 -15.89 -26.09
CA GLU A 703 3.25 -15.76 -24.82
C GLU A 703 3.95 -14.40 -24.69
N GLU A 704 4.66 -13.96 -25.74
CA GLU A 704 5.36 -12.68 -25.75
C GLU A 704 4.40 -11.49 -25.68
N THR A 705 3.26 -11.53 -26.36
CA THR A 705 2.25 -10.48 -26.23
C THR A 705 1.66 -10.41 -24.82
N TYR A 706 1.50 -11.53 -24.11
CA TYR A 706 1.10 -11.49 -22.69
C TYR A 706 2.19 -10.89 -21.80
N LYS A 707 3.47 -11.24 -22.03
CA LYS A 707 4.60 -10.61 -21.34
C LYS A 707 4.61 -9.10 -21.57
N MET A 708 4.46 -8.65 -22.81
CA MET A 708 4.41 -7.22 -23.15
C MET A 708 3.28 -6.47 -22.43
N GLU A 709 2.10 -7.07 -22.30
CA GLU A 709 0.95 -6.41 -21.65
C GLU A 709 1.04 -6.41 -20.12
N PHE A 710 1.54 -7.49 -19.50
CA PHE A 710 1.43 -7.71 -18.06
C PHE A 710 2.75 -7.66 -17.28
N MET A 711 3.90 -7.77 -17.94
CA MET A 711 5.22 -7.67 -17.30
C MET A 711 5.79 -6.25 -17.35
N TYR A 712 5.22 -5.36 -18.17
CA TYR A 712 5.68 -3.99 -18.29
C TYR A 712 4.74 -3.02 -17.56
N SER A 713 5.33 -2.01 -16.95
CA SER A 713 4.63 -0.85 -16.40
C SER A 713 4.83 0.36 -17.32
N GLY A 714 3.85 1.26 -17.35
CA GLY A 714 3.86 2.44 -18.25
C GLY A 714 3.31 2.18 -19.66
N VAL A 715 2.67 1.04 -19.88
CA VAL A 715 1.99 0.72 -21.16
C VAL A 715 0.67 1.50 -21.22
N GLU A 716 0.51 2.36 -22.23
CA GLU A 716 -0.71 3.14 -22.45
C GLU A 716 -1.70 2.39 -23.36
N ASN A 717 -2.92 2.91 -23.47
CA ASN A 717 -3.97 2.27 -24.28
C ASN A 717 -3.57 2.08 -25.76
N LYS A 718 -2.79 3.01 -26.32
CA LYS A 718 -2.27 2.93 -27.71
C LYS A 718 -1.38 1.70 -27.92
N GLN A 719 -0.53 1.35 -26.95
CA GLN A 719 0.31 0.17 -27.06
C GLN A 719 -0.50 -1.10 -26.76
N VAL A 720 -1.43 -1.05 -25.79
CA VAL A 720 -2.31 -2.19 -25.47
C VAL A 720 -3.12 -2.62 -26.69
N VAL A 721 -3.71 -1.69 -27.44
CA VAL A 721 -4.50 -2.05 -28.63
C VAL A 721 -3.64 -2.69 -29.73
N ILE A 722 -2.39 -2.23 -29.92
CA ILE A 722 -1.44 -2.82 -30.88
C ILE A 722 -0.99 -4.22 -30.43
N ILE A 723 -0.73 -4.43 -29.14
CA ILE A 723 -0.39 -5.75 -28.59
C ILE A 723 -1.57 -6.72 -28.75
N GLN A 724 -2.79 -6.27 -28.46
CA GLN A 724 -4.00 -7.07 -28.63
C GLN A 724 -4.28 -7.38 -30.11
N HIS A 725 -3.97 -6.45 -31.02
CA HIS A 725 -4.01 -6.68 -32.46
C HIS A 725 -3.03 -7.77 -32.90
N MET A 726 -1.77 -7.70 -32.45
CA MET A 726 -0.75 -8.72 -32.71
C MET A 726 -1.19 -10.09 -32.16
N ARG A 727 -1.82 -10.10 -30.99
CA ARG A 727 -2.40 -11.31 -30.40
C ARG A 727 -3.52 -11.90 -31.27
N LEU A 728 -4.40 -11.05 -31.81
CA LEU A 728 -5.46 -11.47 -32.72
C LEU A 728 -4.88 -12.07 -34.02
N GLN A 729 -3.79 -11.50 -34.56
CA GLN A 729 -3.05 -12.07 -35.68
C GLN A 729 -2.46 -13.45 -35.35
N ALA A 730 -1.89 -13.64 -34.16
CA ALA A 730 -1.37 -14.93 -33.70
C ALA A 730 -2.47 -15.99 -33.56
N LYS A 731 -3.65 -15.62 -33.01
CA LYS A 731 -4.81 -16.51 -32.94
C LYS A 731 -5.35 -16.87 -34.33
N ALA A 732 -5.37 -15.90 -35.25
CA ALA A 732 -5.72 -16.15 -36.65
C ALA A 732 -4.75 -17.13 -37.30
N LEU A 733 -3.44 -16.95 -37.10
CA LEU A 733 -2.41 -17.87 -37.59
C LEU A 733 -2.61 -19.28 -37.01
N GLN A 734 -2.82 -19.41 -35.70
CA GLN A 734 -3.08 -20.69 -35.05
C GLN A 734 -4.31 -21.38 -35.64
N LEU A 735 -5.40 -20.63 -35.86
CA LEU A 735 -6.63 -21.15 -36.47
C LEU A 735 -6.37 -21.64 -37.90
N ILE A 736 -5.63 -20.90 -38.73
CA ILE A 736 -5.29 -21.32 -40.10
C ILE A 736 -4.47 -22.62 -40.10
N VAL A 737 -3.46 -22.72 -39.22
CA VAL A 737 -2.60 -23.92 -39.10
C VAL A 737 -3.42 -25.12 -38.63
N THR A 738 -4.22 -24.94 -37.58
CA THR A 738 -5.08 -25.99 -37.02
C THR A 738 -6.12 -26.45 -38.05
N ALA A 739 -6.69 -25.52 -38.82
CA ALA A 739 -7.67 -25.86 -39.85
C ALA A 739 -7.08 -26.72 -40.99
N ARG A 740 -5.77 -26.64 -41.22
CA ARG A 740 -5.07 -27.42 -42.26
C ARG A 740 -4.85 -28.88 -41.83
N THR A 741 -4.77 -29.14 -40.52
CA THR A 741 -4.51 -30.47 -39.95
C THR A 741 -5.77 -31.17 -39.44
N THR A 742 -6.80 -30.41 -39.10
CA THR A 742 -8.07 -30.93 -38.57
C THR A 742 -8.84 -31.71 -39.63
N ARG A 743 -9.25 -32.93 -39.31
CA ARG A 743 -10.18 -33.72 -40.14
C ARG A 743 -11.62 -33.48 -39.69
N GLY A 744 -12.49 -33.09 -40.63
CA GLY A 744 -13.91 -32.84 -40.39
C GLY A 744 -14.26 -31.36 -40.26
N VAL A 745 -15.52 -31.01 -40.57
CA VAL A 745 -15.98 -29.61 -40.61
C VAL A 745 -16.51 -29.13 -39.24
N ASP A 746 -17.04 -30.04 -38.42
CA ASP A 746 -17.71 -29.66 -37.17
C ASP A 746 -16.77 -28.99 -36.13
N PRO A 747 -15.53 -29.47 -35.88
CA PRO A 747 -14.59 -28.78 -35.00
C PRO A 747 -14.18 -27.41 -35.55
N LEU A 748 -14.07 -27.27 -36.88
CA LEU A 748 -13.72 -26.02 -37.54
C LEU A 748 -14.78 -24.95 -37.33
N PHE A 749 -16.06 -25.32 -37.34
CA PHE A 749 -17.16 -24.39 -37.11
C PHE A 749 -17.05 -23.75 -35.73
N GLY A 750 -16.92 -24.56 -34.67
CA GLY A 750 -16.78 -24.04 -33.30
C GLY A 750 -15.53 -23.20 -33.08
N MET A 751 -14.41 -23.54 -33.74
CA MET A 751 -13.19 -22.74 -33.70
C MET A 751 -13.35 -21.38 -34.41
N CYS A 752 -14.01 -21.35 -35.57
CA CYS A 752 -14.27 -20.11 -36.31
C CYS A 752 -15.23 -19.19 -35.55
N GLU A 753 -16.33 -19.72 -34.99
CA GLU A 753 -17.26 -18.92 -34.18
C GLU A 753 -16.56 -18.29 -32.97
N LYS A 754 -15.71 -19.04 -32.27
CA LYS A 754 -14.94 -18.50 -31.14
C LYS A 754 -14.00 -17.39 -31.56
N PHE A 755 -13.28 -17.56 -32.67
CA PHE A 755 -12.42 -16.50 -33.20
C PHE A 755 -13.23 -15.25 -33.56
N LEU A 756 -14.39 -15.40 -34.21
CA LEU A 756 -15.26 -14.26 -34.56
C LEU A 756 -15.85 -13.57 -33.32
N GLN A 757 -16.17 -14.30 -32.25
CA GLN A 757 -16.57 -13.71 -30.97
C GLN A 757 -15.44 -12.89 -30.33
N GLU A 758 -14.19 -13.34 -30.46
CA GLU A 758 -13.03 -12.56 -29.97
C GLU A 758 -12.80 -11.28 -30.79
N VAL A 759 -13.08 -11.30 -32.09
CA VAL A 759 -13.02 -10.10 -32.95
C VAL A 759 -14.10 -9.08 -32.54
N ASP A 760 -15.33 -9.53 -32.34
CA ASP A 760 -16.43 -8.67 -31.84
C ASP A 760 -16.12 -8.13 -30.42
N PHE A 761 -15.53 -8.95 -29.55
CA PHE A 761 -15.07 -8.50 -28.25
C PHE A 761 -13.97 -7.43 -28.36
N PHE A 762 -12.97 -7.64 -29.23
CA PHE A 762 -11.93 -6.65 -29.50
C PHE A 762 -12.53 -5.32 -29.95
N GLN A 763 -13.47 -5.34 -30.90
CA GLN A 763 -14.15 -4.14 -31.38
C GLN A 763 -14.80 -3.37 -30.24
N ARG A 764 -15.55 -4.06 -29.37
CA ARG A 764 -16.25 -3.43 -28.24
C ARG A 764 -15.31 -2.82 -27.21
N CYS A 765 -14.17 -3.45 -26.97
CA CYS A 765 -13.20 -2.94 -25.99
C CYS A 765 -12.41 -1.72 -26.49
N PHE A 766 -12.17 -1.61 -27.80
CA PHE A 766 -11.25 -0.62 -28.36
C PHE A 766 -11.91 0.37 -29.33
N ILE A 767 -13.23 0.58 -29.25
CA ILE A 767 -14.03 1.45 -30.15
C ILE A 767 -13.36 2.81 -30.40
N ALA A 768 -12.82 3.45 -29.34
CA ALA A 768 -12.20 4.77 -29.44
C ALA A 768 -10.87 4.78 -30.22
N ASP A 769 -10.16 3.66 -30.25
CA ASP A 769 -8.81 3.56 -30.81
C ASP A 769 -8.79 2.98 -32.24
N LEU A 770 -9.89 2.36 -32.71
CA LEU A 770 -10.05 1.82 -34.07
C LEU A 770 -9.60 2.79 -35.18
N PRO A 771 -9.90 4.11 -35.14
CA PRO A 771 -9.44 5.04 -36.17
C PRO A 771 -7.92 5.14 -36.32
N HIS A 772 -7.14 4.71 -35.31
CA HIS A 772 -5.67 4.70 -35.38
C HIS A 772 -5.12 3.42 -36.03
N LEU A 773 -5.98 2.45 -36.33
CA LEU A 773 -5.61 1.14 -36.91
C LEU A 773 -6.02 1.02 -38.39
N GLN A 774 -6.13 2.12 -39.13
CA GLN A 774 -6.57 2.08 -40.52
C GLN A 774 -5.68 1.20 -41.39
N ASP A 775 -6.30 0.47 -42.32
CA ASP A 775 -5.64 -0.46 -43.25
C ASP A 775 -4.94 -1.66 -42.56
N SER A 776 -5.15 -1.82 -41.25
CA SER A 776 -4.64 -2.94 -40.47
C SER A 776 -5.44 -4.23 -40.73
N PHE A 777 -4.91 -5.35 -40.25
CA PHE A 777 -5.59 -6.64 -40.30
C PHE A 777 -6.98 -6.63 -39.62
N VAL A 778 -7.12 -5.99 -38.46
CA VAL A 778 -8.39 -6.00 -37.70
C VAL A 778 -9.42 -5.08 -38.35
N ASP A 779 -8.99 -3.93 -38.87
CA ASP A 779 -9.84 -2.99 -39.60
C ASP A 779 -10.50 -3.67 -40.81
N LYS A 780 -9.68 -4.31 -41.66
CA LYS A 780 -10.14 -5.11 -42.80
C LYS A 780 -11.05 -6.27 -42.39
N LEU A 781 -10.77 -6.91 -41.26
CA LEU A 781 -11.57 -8.02 -40.75
C LEU A 781 -12.96 -7.55 -40.28
N LEU A 782 -13.04 -6.37 -39.66
CA LEU A 782 -14.28 -5.75 -39.21
C LEU A 782 -15.15 -5.32 -40.39
N ASP A 783 -14.57 -4.73 -41.43
CA ASP A 783 -15.29 -4.39 -42.66
C ASP A 783 -15.90 -5.62 -43.34
N LEU A 784 -15.21 -6.76 -43.28
CA LEU A 784 -15.67 -8.04 -43.83
C LEU A 784 -16.51 -8.86 -42.85
N MET A 785 -16.72 -8.40 -41.62
CA MET A 785 -17.40 -9.18 -40.57
C MET A 785 -18.79 -9.70 -40.99
N PRO A 786 -19.67 -8.90 -41.65
CA PRO A 786 -20.97 -9.40 -42.11
C PRO A 786 -20.84 -10.56 -43.10
N ARG A 787 -19.81 -10.55 -43.94
CA ARG A 787 -19.54 -11.63 -44.89
C ARG A 787 -18.97 -12.85 -44.19
N LEU A 788 -18.04 -12.68 -43.26
CA LEU A 788 -17.42 -13.78 -42.50
C LEU A 788 -18.46 -14.58 -41.71
N MET A 789 -19.43 -13.90 -41.09
CA MET A 789 -20.51 -14.54 -40.34
C MET A 789 -21.46 -15.37 -41.22
N ALA A 790 -21.56 -15.06 -42.53
CA ALA A 790 -22.41 -15.79 -43.48
C ALA A 790 -21.66 -16.88 -44.26
N SER A 791 -20.33 -16.89 -44.19
CA SER A 791 -19.47 -17.80 -44.94
C SER A 791 -19.29 -19.16 -44.25
N LYS A 792 -19.03 -20.21 -45.05
CA LYS A 792 -18.67 -21.53 -44.51
C LYS A 792 -17.28 -21.46 -43.85
N PRO A 793 -16.96 -22.28 -42.82
CA PRO A 793 -15.67 -22.24 -42.12
C PRO A 793 -14.45 -22.28 -43.05
N VAL A 794 -14.49 -23.12 -44.09
CA VAL A 794 -13.38 -23.22 -45.06
C VAL A 794 -13.18 -21.91 -45.85
N GLU A 795 -14.24 -21.17 -46.15
CA GLU A 795 -14.14 -19.86 -46.80
C GLU A 795 -13.60 -18.81 -45.82
N VAL A 796 -14.07 -18.82 -44.56
CA VAL A 796 -13.55 -17.96 -43.48
C VAL A 796 -12.04 -18.13 -43.35
N ILE A 797 -11.54 -19.37 -43.27
CA ILE A 797 -10.09 -19.64 -43.18
C ILE A 797 -9.32 -19.12 -44.39
N LYS A 798 -9.87 -19.26 -45.62
CA LYS A 798 -9.23 -18.74 -46.82
C LYS A 798 -9.15 -17.21 -46.80
N ILE A 799 -10.23 -16.53 -46.44
CA ILE A 799 -10.26 -15.08 -46.30
C ILE A 799 -9.25 -14.63 -45.25
N LEU A 800 -9.23 -15.28 -44.09
CA LEU A 800 -8.31 -15.00 -42.99
C LEU A 800 -6.84 -15.15 -43.43
N GLN A 801 -6.52 -16.23 -44.16
CA GLN A 801 -5.18 -16.46 -44.67
C GLN A 801 -4.75 -15.38 -45.68
N THR A 802 -5.64 -14.97 -46.58
CA THR A 802 -5.35 -13.89 -47.54
C THR A 802 -5.15 -12.55 -46.83
N MET A 803 -6.02 -12.21 -45.89
CA MET A 803 -5.93 -10.97 -45.11
C MET A 803 -4.69 -10.91 -44.24
N LEU A 804 -4.34 -12.00 -43.56
CA LEU A 804 -3.16 -12.07 -42.72
C LEU A 804 -1.86 -11.95 -43.55
N ARG A 805 -1.84 -12.45 -44.79
CA ARG A 805 -0.70 -12.22 -45.71
C ARG A 805 -0.57 -10.79 -46.21
N GLN A 806 -1.67 -10.04 -46.21
CA GLN A 806 -1.73 -8.64 -46.62
C GLN A 806 -1.72 -7.69 -45.42
N SER A 807 -1.46 -8.19 -44.21
CA SER A 807 -1.45 -7.36 -43.01
C SER A 807 -0.25 -6.42 -43.02
N THR A 808 -0.51 -5.15 -42.76
CA THR A 808 0.50 -4.11 -42.61
C THR A 808 1.18 -4.20 -41.24
N PHE A 809 2.42 -3.69 -41.16
CA PHE A 809 3.14 -3.55 -39.90
C PHE A 809 2.68 -2.28 -39.18
N LEU A 810 2.14 -2.42 -37.96
CA LEU A 810 1.69 -1.27 -37.18
C LEU A 810 2.85 -0.64 -36.42
N HIS A 811 2.90 0.69 -36.46
CA HIS A 811 3.91 1.47 -35.76
C HIS A 811 3.59 1.46 -34.27
N LEU A 812 4.56 1.08 -33.44
CA LEU A 812 4.41 1.06 -31.99
C LEU A 812 4.90 2.39 -31.41
N PRO A 813 3.99 3.30 -30.98
CA PRO A 813 4.42 4.54 -30.34
C PRO A 813 5.05 4.22 -28.98
N LEU A 814 6.26 4.73 -28.74
CA LEU A 814 6.95 4.54 -27.46
C LEU A 814 6.43 5.53 -26.40
N PRO A 815 6.05 5.08 -25.20
CA PRO A 815 5.82 5.96 -24.05
C PRO A 815 7.13 6.58 -23.57
N GLU A 816 7.02 7.66 -22.78
CA GLU A 816 8.18 8.31 -22.16
C GLU A 816 8.88 7.42 -21.12
N GLN A 817 8.13 6.57 -20.40
CA GLN A 817 8.64 5.71 -19.34
C GLN A 817 8.01 4.32 -19.37
N ILE A 818 8.71 3.35 -19.98
CA ILE A 818 8.39 1.93 -19.87
C ILE A 818 9.41 1.27 -18.96
N HIS A 819 8.94 0.53 -17.96
CA HIS A 819 9.81 -0.30 -17.12
C HIS A 819 9.36 -1.76 -17.15
N LYS A 820 10.35 -2.65 -17.25
CA LYS A 820 10.15 -4.10 -17.19
C LYS A 820 10.15 -4.55 -15.73
N ALA A 821 9.12 -5.26 -15.32
CA ALA A 821 9.07 -5.88 -14.00
C ALA A 821 10.16 -6.96 -13.90
N SER A 822 10.90 -6.96 -12.80
CA SER A 822 11.93 -7.94 -12.51
C SER A 822 11.89 -8.35 -11.04
N ALA A 823 12.41 -9.54 -10.75
CA ALA A 823 12.60 -9.96 -9.38
C ALA A 823 13.88 -10.77 -9.20
N THR A 824 14.52 -10.57 -8.06
CA THR A 824 15.72 -11.29 -7.63
C THR A 824 15.45 -11.93 -6.28
N ILE A 825 15.55 -13.26 -6.21
CA ILE A 825 15.50 -14.00 -4.96
C ILE A 825 16.88 -13.87 -4.31
N ILE A 826 16.92 -13.31 -3.10
CA ILE A 826 18.12 -13.13 -2.29
C ILE A 826 18.31 -14.36 -1.39
N GLU A 827 17.25 -14.76 -0.70
CA GLU A 827 17.21 -16.01 0.07
C GLU A 827 16.03 -16.86 -0.41
N PRO A 828 16.20 -18.18 -0.62
CA PRO A 828 17.48 -18.89 -0.58
C PRO A 828 18.46 -18.40 -1.66
N ALA A 829 19.75 -18.31 -1.35
CA ALA A 829 20.77 -17.89 -2.33
C ALA A 829 20.97 -18.90 -3.49
N GLY A 830 20.51 -20.14 -3.30
CA GLY A 830 20.84 -21.26 -4.17
C GLY A 830 22.22 -21.84 -3.86
N GLU A 831 22.62 -22.91 -4.54
CA GLU A 831 23.99 -23.45 -4.53
C GLU A 831 24.45 -24.17 -3.25
N SER A 832 23.63 -24.26 -2.19
CA SER A 832 23.98 -25.07 -1.03
C SER A 832 23.83 -26.57 -1.30
N ASP A 833 24.93 -27.31 -1.13
CA ASP A 833 24.93 -28.78 -1.16
C ASP A 833 24.36 -29.41 0.12
N ASN A 834 24.04 -28.61 1.14
CA ASN A 834 23.48 -29.08 2.39
C ASN A 834 21.95 -29.21 2.28
N PRO A 835 21.38 -30.42 2.33
CA PRO A 835 19.95 -30.57 2.16
C PRO A 835 19.18 -30.14 3.42
N LEU A 836 18.09 -29.40 3.21
CA LEU A 836 17.08 -29.13 4.22
C LEU A 836 16.37 -30.45 4.57
N ARG A 837 16.69 -31.00 5.74
CA ARG A 837 16.16 -32.29 6.22
C ARG A 837 14.94 -32.07 7.09
N PHE A 838 13.83 -32.71 6.73
CA PHE A 838 12.60 -32.68 7.51
C PHE A 838 11.91 -34.04 7.47
N THR A 839 10.97 -34.27 8.38
CA THR A 839 10.22 -35.53 8.43
C THR A 839 9.14 -35.52 7.34
N SER A 840 9.08 -36.57 6.53
CA SER A 840 8.12 -36.76 5.46
C SER A 840 6.68 -36.65 5.98
N GLY A 841 5.83 -35.95 5.24
CA GLY A 841 4.45 -35.66 5.65
C GLY A 841 4.29 -34.51 6.64
N LEU A 842 5.39 -34.01 7.24
CA LEU A 842 5.38 -32.73 7.96
C LEU A 842 5.79 -31.60 7.04
N VAL A 843 5.39 -30.38 7.43
CA VAL A 843 5.77 -29.16 6.73
C VAL A 843 7.14 -28.68 7.18
N VAL A 844 7.91 -28.15 6.24
CA VAL A 844 9.10 -27.34 6.52
C VAL A 844 8.89 -25.95 5.93
N ALA A 845 9.26 -24.92 6.68
CA ALA A 845 9.24 -23.55 6.18
C ALA A 845 10.56 -23.24 5.46
N LEU A 846 10.45 -22.68 4.27
CA LEU A 846 11.53 -22.09 3.51
C LEU A 846 11.31 -20.57 3.48
N ASP A 847 12.21 -19.81 4.06
CA ASP A 847 12.17 -18.35 3.98
C ASP A 847 12.52 -17.90 2.56
N VAL A 848 11.71 -17.00 2.00
CA VAL A 848 11.93 -16.38 0.70
C VAL A 848 12.03 -14.87 0.90
N ASP A 849 13.23 -14.33 0.70
CA ASP A 849 13.51 -12.90 0.62
C ASP A 849 13.80 -12.55 -0.84
N ALA A 850 13.00 -11.67 -1.42
CA ALA A 850 13.17 -11.25 -2.80
C ALA A 850 12.97 -9.75 -2.97
N THR A 851 13.79 -9.13 -3.81
CA THR A 851 13.57 -7.77 -4.30
C THR A 851 12.77 -7.81 -5.59
N LEU A 852 11.80 -6.91 -5.69
CA LEU A 852 10.94 -6.76 -6.86
C LEU A 852 11.09 -5.34 -7.38
N GLU A 853 11.28 -5.17 -8.68
CA GLU A 853 11.41 -3.86 -9.32
C GLU A 853 10.29 -3.68 -10.35
N HIS A 854 9.73 -2.48 -10.38
CA HIS A 854 8.70 -2.02 -11.32
C HIS A 854 7.43 -2.88 -11.40
N VAL A 855 7.08 -3.59 -10.32
CA VAL A 855 5.81 -4.31 -10.18
C VAL A 855 4.73 -3.35 -9.66
N GLN A 856 3.64 -3.16 -10.42
CA GLN A 856 2.57 -2.19 -10.08
C GLN A 856 1.72 -2.60 -8.87
N ASP A 857 1.24 -3.85 -8.84
CA ASP A 857 0.40 -4.38 -7.76
C ASP A 857 0.95 -5.74 -7.29
N PRO A 858 2.07 -5.73 -6.55
CA PRO A 858 2.74 -6.97 -6.17
C PRO A 858 1.86 -7.87 -5.28
N GLN A 859 1.00 -7.29 -4.43
CA GLN A 859 0.19 -8.05 -3.47
C GLN A 859 -0.82 -8.97 -4.16
N ASN A 860 -1.44 -8.54 -5.26
CA ASN A 860 -2.42 -9.38 -5.96
C ASN A 860 -1.79 -10.20 -7.09
N THR A 861 -0.72 -9.70 -7.72
CA THR A 861 -0.15 -10.31 -8.93
C THR A 861 0.96 -11.30 -8.64
N VAL A 862 1.85 -11.07 -7.67
CA VAL A 862 3.02 -11.93 -7.46
C VAL A 862 2.60 -13.27 -6.84
N LYS A 863 3.17 -14.35 -7.36
CA LYS A 863 3.04 -15.74 -6.86
C LYS A 863 4.41 -16.36 -6.70
N VAL A 864 4.53 -17.34 -5.81
CA VAL A 864 5.72 -18.17 -5.67
C VAL A 864 5.40 -19.55 -6.21
N GLN A 865 6.14 -20.00 -7.20
CA GLN A 865 6.05 -21.36 -7.71
C GLN A 865 7.15 -22.21 -7.11
N VAL A 866 6.78 -23.41 -6.69
CA VAL A 866 7.69 -24.47 -6.25
C VAL A 866 7.51 -25.66 -7.17
N LEU A 867 8.55 -26.03 -7.92
CA LEU A 867 8.57 -27.17 -8.82
C LEU A 867 9.39 -28.31 -8.20
N TYR A 868 8.74 -29.45 -7.99
CA TYR A 868 9.31 -30.64 -7.39
C TYR A 868 9.94 -31.57 -8.45
N PRO A 869 10.89 -32.45 -8.07
CA PRO A 869 11.55 -33.39 -8.98
C PRO A 869 10.61 -34.35 -9.72
N ASP A 870 9.44 -34.63 -9.15
CA ASP A 870 8.43 -35.52 -9.74
C ASP A 870 7.54 -34.82 -10.79
N GLY A 871 7.80 -33.53 -11.06
CA GLY A 871 7.04 -32.71 -11.99
C GLY A 871 5.82 -32.03 -11.37
N GLN A 872 5.51 -32.27 -10.08
CA GLN A 872 4.47 -31.51 -9.40
C GLN A 872 4.90 -30.06 -9.21
N ALA A 873 3.98 -29.12 -9.43
CA ALA A 873 4.19 -27.70 -9.17
C ALA A 873 3.15 -27.20 -8.16
N GLN A 874 3.62 -26.49 -7.13
CA GLN A 874 2.78 -25.80 -6.17
C GLN A 874 2.85 -24.29 -6.39
N MET A 875 1.69 -23.62 -6.42
CA MET A 875 1.60 -22.17 -6.55
C MET A 875 1.12 -21.55 -5.25
N ILE A 876 1.99 -20.78 -4.62
CA ILE A 876 1.77 -20.17 -3.32
C ILE A 876 1.44 -18.70 -3.53
N HIS A 877 0.47 -18.23 -2.75
CA HIS A 877 0.03 -16.84 -2.72
C HIS A 877 0.63 -16.19 -1.48
N PRO A 878 1.62 -15.28 -1.63
CA PRO A 878 2.17 -14.57 -0.49
C PRO A 878 1.09 -13.75 0.21
N LYS A 879 1.26 -13.52 1.52
CA LYS A 879 0.30 -12.68 2.24
C LYS A 879 0.53 -11.22 1.85
N PRO A 880 -0.52 -10.39 1.78
CA PRO A 880 -0.35 -8.95 1.53
C PRO A 880 0.58 -8.27 2.54
N ALA A 881 0.61 -8.77 3.78
CA ALA A 881 1.47 -8.28 4.86
C ALA A 881 2.96 -8.65 4.70
N ASP A 882 3.32 -9.54 3.78
CA ASP A 882 4.71 -9.98 3.54
C ASP A 882 5.45 -9.04 2.55
N PHE A 883 4.71 -8.14 1.90
CA PHE A 883 5.27 -7.14 0.99
C PHE A 883 5.65 -5.87 1.74
N ARG A 884 6.87 -5.40 1.50
CA ARG A 884 7.43 -4.14 1.99
C ARG A 884 7.69 -3.20 0.82
N ASN A 885 7.57 -1.89 1.04
CA ASN A 885 7.83 -0.87 0.03
C ASN A 885 8.99 0.03 0.47
N PRO A 886 10.25 -0.33 0.15
CA PRO A 886 11.43 0.47 0.49
C PRO A 886 11.56 1.77 -0.33
N GLY A 887 10.79 1.95 -1.40
CA GLY A 887 10.87 3.16 -2.23
C GLY A 887 10.10 3.04 -3.55
N PRO A 888 9.96 4.16 -4.28
CA PRO A 888 9.20 4.19 -5.53
C PRO A 888 9.75 3.16 -6.54
N GLY A 889 8.86 2.34 -7.10
CA GLY A 889 9.21 1.31 -8.07
C GLY A 889 9.96 0.10 -7.50
N ARG A 890 10.20 0.02 -6.19
CA ARG A 890 10.90 -1.09 -5.55
C ARG A 890 10.04 -1.68 -4.44
N HIS A 891 9.93 -2.99 -4.43
CA HIS A 891 9.27 -3.75 -3.37
C HIS A 891 10.21 -4.84 -2.87
N ARG A 892 9.92 -5.33 -1.67
CA ARG A 892 10.59 -6.49 -1.12
C ARG A 892 9.54 -7.46 -0.60
N LEU A 893 9.71 -8.73 -0.93
CA LEU A 893 8.86 -9.81 -0.50
C LEU A 893 9.61 -10.63 0.54
N LEU A 894 9.07 -10.69 1.76
CA LEU A 894 9.60 -11.49 2.87
C LEU A 894 8.52 -12.50 3.28
N THR A 895 8.52 -13.68 2.68
CA THR A 895 7.46 -14.70 2.88
C THR A 895 8.04 -16.05 3.25
N GLN A 896 7.26 -16.84 3.99
CA GLN A 896 7.55 -18.25 4.21
C GLN A 896 6.80 -19.14 3.22
N VAL A 897 7.54 -20.00 2.55
CA VAL A 897 7.04 -21.05 1.66
C VAL A 897 7.02 -22.37 2.42
N TYR A 898 5.84 -22.95 2.60
CA TYR A 898 5.70 -24.23 3.30
C TYR A 898 5.79 -25.39 2.32
N LEU A 899 6.81 -26.23 2.49
CA LEU A 899 7.06 -27.42 1.68
C LEU A 899 6.63 -28.66 2.45
N SER A 900 5.96 -29.60 1.78
CA SER A 900 5.63 -30.91 2.34
C SER A 900 5.63 -31.96 1.24
N HIS A 901 6.25 -33.10 1.51
CA HIS A 901 6.35 -34.20 0.56
C HIS A 901 6.45 -35.55 1.26
N THR A 902 6.12 -36.62 0.52
CA THR A 902 6.42 -38.01 0.90
C THR A 902 7.93 -38.24 0.96
N ALA A 903 8.36 -39.28 1.68
CA ALA A 903 9.76 -39.60 1.86
C ALA A 903 10.50 -39.82 0.53
N TRP A 904 11.72 -39.30 0.43
CA TRP A 904 12.62 -39.52 -0.70
C TRP A 904 13.77 -40.46 -0.31
N THR A 905 14.29 -41.18 -1.29
CA THR A 905 15.45 -42.08 -1.11
C THR A 905 16.77 -41.33 -1.06
N GLU A 906 16.83 -40.17 -1.73
CA GLU A 906 18.00 -39.30 -1.80
C GLU A 906 17.57 -37.83 -1.76
N PRO A 907 18.46 -36.91 -1.35
CA PRO A 907 18.17 -35.49 -1.42
C PRO A 907 18.11 -35.04 -2.88
N CYS A 908 17.11 -34.24 -3.22
CA CYS A 908 16.90 -33.71 -4.58
C CYS A 908 16.70 -32.19 -4.56
N GLN A 909 16.92 -31.57 -5.72
CA GLN A 909 16.71 -30.14 -5.90
C GLN A 909 15.24 -29.84 -6.19
N VAL A 910 14.68 -28.93 -5.41
CA VAL A 910 13.39 -28.28 -5.70
C VAL A 910 13.68 -26.91 -6.27
N GLU A 911 12.89 -26.47 -7.23
CA GLU A 911 13.06 -25.19 -7.88
C GLU A 911 12.02 -24.18 -7.39
N VAL A 912 12.48 -23.04 -6.89
CA VAL A 912 11.64 -21.93 -6.41
C VAL A 912 11.80 -20.76 -7.36
N ARG A 913 10.68 -20.19 -7.83
CA ARG A 913 10.68 -19.01 -8.70
C ARG A 913 9.48 -18.11 -8.45
N LEU A 914 9.61 -16.85 -8.83
CA LEU A 914 8.54 -15.86 -8.73
C LEU A 914 7.83 -15.69 -10.08
N LEU A 915 6.50 -15.63 -10.01
CA LEU A 915 5.61 -15.46 -11.15
C LEU A 915 4.75 -14.20 -10.97
N LEU A 916 4.38 -13.55 -12.08
CA LEU A 916 3.31 -12.57 -12.16
C LEU A 916 2.05 -13.26 -12.67
N ALA A 917 0.98 -13.21 -11.90
CA ALA A 917 -0.33 -13.67 -12.31
C ALA A 917 -1.08 -12.55 -13.06
N TYR A 918 -1.72 -12.92 -14.17
CA TYR A 918 -2.64 -12.07 -14.91
C TYR A 918 -3.99 -12.77 -15.07
N ASN A 919 -5.07 -12.00 -14.98
CA ASN A 919 -6.42 -12.56 -15.09
C ASN A 919 -6.80 -12.75 -16.57
N SER A 920 -6.54 -13.93 -17.12
CA SER A 920 -7.06 -14.32 -18.46
C SER A 920 -8.60 -14.39 -18.47
N GLY A 921 -9.20 -14.73 -17.32
CA GLY A 921 -10.62 -15.15 -17.22
C GLY A 921 -11.68 -14.06 -17.05
N ALA A 922 -11.31 -12.78 -16.88
CA ALA A 922 -12.30 -11.70 -16.74
C ALA A 922 -12.73 -11.09 -18.09
N ARG A 923 -12.04 -11.42 -19.19
CA ARG A 923 -12.31 -10.84 -20.52
C ARG A 923 -12.54 -11.88 -21.63
N ILE A 924 -12.18 -13.16 -21.46
CA ILE A 924 -12.40 -14.21 -22.48
C ILE A 924 -12.68 -15.57 -21.77
N PRO A 925 -13.69 -16.37 -22.17
CA PRO A 925 -13.89 -17.71 -21.62
C PRO A 925 -12.71 -18.63 -22.01
N LYS A 926 -12.32 -19.53 -21.09
CA LYS A 926 -11.21 -20.49 -21.24
C LYS A 926 -11.11 -21.06 -22.66
N SER A 927 -9.94 -20.91 -23.26
CA SER A 927 -9.63 -21.42 -24.59
C SER A 927 -9.51 -22.95 -24.53
N PRO A 928 -10.27 -23.75 -25.30
CA PRO A 928 -10.05 -25.19 -25.39
C PRO A 928 -8.94 -25.56 -26.40
N TRP A 929 -8.13 -24.59 -26.84
CA TRP A 929 -7.21 -24.77 -27.96
C TRP A 929 -5.95 -25.60 -27.61
N LEU A 930 -5.79 -26.02 -26.35
CA LEU A 930 -4.67 -26.87 -25.90
C LEU A 930 -5.04 -28.32 -25.58
N GLU A 931 -6.31 -28.70 -25.42
CA GLU A 931 -6.66 -30.06 -24.93
C GLU A 931 -6.66 -31.16 -26.02
N GLY A 932 -6.11 -30.90 -27.21
CA GLY A 932 -6.25 -31.78 -28.39
C GLY A 932 -5.02 -32.55 -28.87
N SER A 933 -3.84 -32.43 -28.25
CA SER A 933 -2.63 -33.13 -28.73
C SER A 933 -2.04 -34.04 -27.67
N GLU A 934 -2.33 -35.34 -27.78
CA GLU A 934 -1.49 -36.40 -27.23
C GLU A 934 -0.10 -36.31 -27.89
N MET A 935 0.78 -35.48 -27.33
CA MET A 935 2.21 -35.47 -27.60
C MET A 935 2.94 -35.42 -26.26
N SER A 936 3.73 -36.47 -26.01
CA SER A 936 4.92 -36.57 -25.14
C SER A 936 5.03 -35.57 -23.97
N PRO A 937 5.25 -36.01 -22.71
CA PRO A 937 5.40 -35.13 -21.55
C PRO A 937 6.73 -34.37 -21.60
N GLN A 938 6.82 -33.35 -22.44
CA GLN A 938 7.81 -32.29 -22.31
C GLN A 938 7.18 -31.20 -21.45
N VAL A 939 7.30 -31.38 -20.13
CA VAL A 939 7.34 -30.36 -19.07
C VAL A 939 6.81 -28.97 -19.48
N GLU A 940 5.50 -28.84 -19.70
CA GLU A 940 4.83 -27.54 -19.84
C GLU A 940 4.82 -26.87 -18.46
N THR A 941 5.86 -26.07 -18.18
CA THR A 941 6.07 -25.38 -16.89
C THR A 941 5.26 -24.10 -16.70
N SER A 942 4.52 -23.66 -17.73
CA SER A 942 3.71 -22.44 -17.70
C SER A 942 2.26 -22.75 -17.32
N ILE A 943 1.91 -22.43 -16.07
CA ILE A 943 0.52 -22.45 -15.61
C ILE A 943 -0.20 -21.28 -16.28
N GLU A 944 -1.27 -21.56 -17.03
CA GLU A 944 -2.05 -20.55 -17.76
C GLU A 944 -2.40 -19.35 -16.86
N GLY A 945 -2.13 -18.13 -17.34
CA GLY A 945 -2.34 -16.91 -16.54
C GLY A 945 -1.16 -16.51 -15.66
N THR A 946 0.05 -17.06 -15.87
CA THR A 946 1.26 -16.63 -15.15
C THR A 946 2.47 -16.37 -16.06
N ILE A 947 3.35 -15.45 -15.64
CA ILE A 947 4.60 -15.09 -16.32
C ILE A 947 5.77 -15.19 -15.31
N PRO A 948 6.79 -16.03 -15.57
CA PRO A 948 7.99 -16.03 -14.74
C PRO A 948 8.78 -14.72 -14.95
N PHE A 949 9.16 -14.07 -13.85
CA PHE A 949 9.89 -12.80 -13.87
C PHE A 949 11.09 -12.76 -12.91
N SER A 950 11.40 -13.89 -12.27
CA SER A 950 12.67 -14.12 -11.58
C SER A 950 13.44 -15.27 -12.22
N LYS A 951 14.77 -15.28 -12.01
CA LYS A 951 15.55 -16.50 -12.21
C LYS A 951 15.12 -17.55 -11.17
N PRO A 952 15.04 -18.83 -11.53
CA PRO A 952 14.75 -19.87 -10.57
C PRO A 952 15.94 -20.16 -9.67
N VAL A 953 15.65 -20.42 -8.40
CA VAL A 953 16.64 -20.85 -7.40
C VAL A 953 16.41 -22.32 -7.07
N LYS A 954 17.50 -23.08 -6.99
CA LYS A 954 17.46 -24.50 -6.62
C LYS A 954 17.77 -24.66 -5.14
N VAL A 955 16.88 -25.37 -4.44
CA VAL A 955 16.99 -25.66 -3.01
C VAL A 955 17.10 -27.17 -2.82
N TYR A 956 18.13 -27.61 -2.13
CA TYR A 956 18.33 -29.04 -1.88
C TYR A 956 17.52 -29.47 -0.65
N ILE A 957 16.62 -30.46 -0.81
CA ILE A 957 15.74 -30.91 0.28
C ILE A 957 15.77 -32.43 0.44
N MET A 958 15.48 -32.91 1.65
CA MET A 958 15.41 -34.33 1.99
C MET A 958 14.24 -34.61 2.96
N PRO A 959 13.06 -34.97 2.45
CA PRO A 959 11.99 -35.53 3.26
C PRO A 959 12.37 -36.94 3.73
N LYS A 960 12.62 -37.12 5.02
CA LYS A 960 13.00 -38.41 5.62
C LYS A 960 11.81 -39.12 6.24
N PRO A 961 11.71 -40.45 6.14
CA PRO A 961 10.68 -41.19 6.87
C PRO A 961 10.82 -40.95 8.38
N ALA A 962 9.68 -40.92 9.10
CA ALA A 962 9.68 -40.83 10.55
C ALA A 962 10.53 -41.97 11.14
N ARG A 963 11.51 -41.64 11.99
CA ARG A 963 12.26 -42.65 12.73
C ARG A 963 11.27 -43.37 13.66
N ARG A 964 11.10 -44.66 13.45
CA ARG A 964 10.28 -45.54 14.30
C ARG A 964 10.90 -45.72 15.67
#